data_AF-A0A7S7NTK6-F1
#
_entry.id   AF-A0A7S7NTK6-F1
#
_cell.length_a   1.000
_cell.length_b   1.000
_cell.length_c   1.000
_cell.angle_alpha   90.00
_cell.angle_beta   90.00
_cell.angle_gamma   90.00
#
_symmetry.space_group_name_H-M   'P 1'
#
loop_
_entity.id
_entity.type
_entity.pdbx_description
1 polymer ?
#
loop_
_entity_poly.entity_id
_entity_poly.type
_entity_poly.pdbx_seq_one_letter_code
_entity_poly.pdbx_strand_id
1 'polypeptide(L)'
;MQWGFRSLAVLWTLLPVAWALDPTYALSQYHKRNWQVQDGLPRNYVMSVEPSSDGYLLVGTDEGLARFDGVRFVPFDPQPGLGLARRWIGALASARDGSLWVGTFDGWIYEYRDGRIQTKFHAGGTVFALLEDRTGRIWASTRTGVIRSDAGQFHAVAGLTRPPETAWNVLTQDGAGAVWAVTLDGLFCVRNNTVSQVLFDARISGEPLAVEADHSGVVWVGTSRGLSRIDDGVRTPVAGVPGPVVSILEDRDGVVWVGSWGLGVFRVRGSRVDSWSARDGLPDDFIRTLHEDAEGNLWIGTRGGGLVRCKDTPMVPYGLPEGLGGNYATTVVKAPDGHLWFGTWRGGLYRLKGNRFEAQATPVPALYCSVRALAIDPAGHQWIGNWEGLFGFDGKRYVNYAPTGSPYHLVSAMLFDRQGRLWLATSNNGVYLFPAGDASRPLASFLPGTEILSLFEDSQGRIWYGTPQGPGALTLGAAPNVAPVTGVPVEGVSAITEDAKGRIWATSLGGSLYRVAPGSPVVIGEAQGLPGSPLYRLLDDGAGGLWVSSAKGILRIESAQMTELLAGQRKRLEVALFDQDDGMRTPECHHVSQPAGWADPRGGAWFPTTRGFVLAVSRRMGRTPPPKARVEEAIWDNHAVPPGGSLRLDPGSHPLEIHFTALRFAWAEKIRFRYRMEGLDPDWIETGQLRSARYGRVPPGHYRFLVQARMPGGEWSTQAAELAVEQAPRFYQTGWFTALLLLFSIGVASALYRWRIHIIRGRYSAVLAERNRIAREWHDTLLAGFAAITWQLEETLSRLKEMPAQAEATVELALKMVQHYRAEARSVIWDLRESRLDSETLASAVQGALEQIAAGSPVAISVETQGTVTKLKDELERNVLRICQEAASNAKRHGRPRRISVELVYRAGELQVRIEDDGAGFIPSEVIGLSRGHFGLAVMAERAERFGGRLKLTSEPGQGTIVEAVIPTTTAGTLK
;
A
#
# COMPACT_ATOMS: atom_id res chain seq x y z
N MET A 1 -32.99 -57.65 5.42
CA MET A 1 -34.31 -57.07 5.07
C MET A 1 -34.49 -55.79 5.89
N GLN A 2 -35.16 -54.79 5.30
CA GLN A 2 -35.50 -53.44 5.83
C GLN A 2 -34.52 -52.28 5.50
N TRP A 3 -34.58 -51.89 4.22
CA TRP A 3 -34.82 -50.54 3.69
C TRP A 3 -34.42 -49.31 4.51
N GLY A 4 -33.47 -48.55 3.95
CA GLY A 4 -33.09 -47.22 4.37
C GLY A 4 -33.92 -46.11 3.71
N PHE A 5 -34.18 -45.06 4.48
CA PHE A 5 -34.55 -43.74 3.99
C PHE A 5 -33.35 -42.81 4.19
N ARG A 6 -32.66 -42.48 3.09
CA ARG A 6 -31.75 -41.32 3.03
C ARG A 6 -32.55 -40.13 2.56
N SER A 7 -32.79 -39.19 3.45
CA SER A 7 -33.37 -37.88 3.14
C SER A 7 -32.40 -37.09 2.27
N LEU A 8 -32.75 -36.87 1.00
CA LEU A 8 -32.16 -35.82 0.16
C LEU A 8 -32.62 -34.47 0.71
N ALA A 9 -31.78 -33.80 1.50
CA ALA A 9 -31.90 -32.37 1.71
C ALA A 9 -31.22 -31.67 0.53
N VAL A 10 -31.99 -31.37 -0.52
CA VAL A 10 -31.57 -30.45 -1.58
C VAL A 10 -31.52 -29.06 -0.95
N LEU A 11 -30.31 -28.60 -0.60
CA LEU A 11 -30.03 -27.21 -0.29
C LEU A 11 -30.29 -26.38 -1.56
N TRP A 12 -31.50 -25.85 -1.69
CA TRP A 12 -31.74 -24.70 -2.56
C TRP A 12 -30.99 -23.52 -1.93
N THR A 13 -29.77 -23.26 -2.40
CA THR A 13 -29.18 -21.93 -2.26
C THR A 13 -30.01 -20.99 -3.12
N LEU A 14 -31.10 -20.47 -2.57
CA LEU A 14 -31.78 -19.29 -3.08
C LEU A 14 -30.73 -18.17 -3.06
N LEU A 15 -30.14 -17.88 -4.22
CA LEU A 15 -29.46 -16.60 -4.42
C LEU A 15 -30.48 -15.53 -4.02
N PRO A 16 -30.14 -14.59 -3.12
CA PRO A 16 -31.06 -13.51 -2.80
C PRO A 16 -31.41 -12.81 -4.11
N VAL A 17 -32.69 -12.84 -4.49
CA VAL A 17 -33.20 -12.05 -5.59
C VAL A 17 -33.02 -10.60 -5.15
N ALA A 18 -32.00 -9.92 -5.68
CA ALA A 18 -31.88 -8.48 -5.48
C ALA A 18 -33.10 -7.81 -6.11
N TRP A 19 -33.70 -6.83 -5.44
CA TRP A 19 -34.78 -5.99 -5.97
C TRP A 19 -34.21 -4.90 -6.87
N ALA A 20 -35.04 -4.31 -7.74
CA ALA A 20 -34.66 -3.11 -8.48
C ALA A 20 -34.61 -1.89 -7.53
N LEU A 21 -34.39 -0.71 -8.10
CA LEU A 21 -34.51 0.56 -7.37
C LEU A 21 -35.91 0.72 -6.80
N ASP A 22 -36.04 0.94 -5.49
CA ASP A 22 -37.34 1.04 -4.83
C ASP A 22 -38.16 2.20 -5.42
N PRO A 23 -39.27 1.92 -6.12
CA PRO A 23 -40.01 2.94 -6.85
C PRO A 23 -40.86 3.83 -5.94
N THR A 24 -40.92 3.54 -4.63
CA THR A 24 -41.59 4.43 -3.66
C THR A 24 -40.79 5.72 -3.42
N TYR A 25 -39.48 5.70 -3.68
CA TYR A 25 -38.63 6.88 -3.60
C TYR A 25 -38.78 7.81 -4.79
N ALA A 26 -38.59 9.10 -4.53
CA ALA A 26 -38.49 10.11 -5.58
C ALA A 26 -37.15 9.96 -6.31
N LEU A 27 -37.11 10.33 -7.59
CA LEU A 27 -35.88 10.26 -8.38
C LEU A 27 -34.73 11.04 -7.74
N SER A 28 -35.02 12.15 -7.05
CA SER A 28 -34.07 12.98 -6.28
C SER A 28 -33.42 12.28 -5.08
N GLN A 29 -33.95 11.14 -4.63
CA GLN A 29 -33.50 10.43 -3.43
C GLN A 29 -32.54 9.28 -3.74
N TYR A 30 -32.54 8.77 -4.98
CA TYR A 30 -31.51 7.81 -5.40
C TYR A 30 -30.14 8.47 -5.38
N HIS A 31 -29.15 7.74 -4.87
CA HIS A 31 -27.77 8.16 -4.96
C HIS A 31 -27.30 8.04 -6.40
N LYS A 32 -26.69 9.11 -6.91
CA LYS A 32 -26.22 9.21 -8.30
C LYS A 32 -24.72 9.37 -8.31
N ARG A 33 -24.04 8.61 -9.16
CA ARG A 33 -22.63 8.80 -9.47
C ARG A 33 -22.46 8.87 -10.98
N ASN A 34 -21.68 9.82 -11.46
CA ASN A 34 -21.30 9.93 -12.86
C ASN A 34 -19.79 9.69 -13.02
N TRP A 35 -19.42 9.06 -14.13
CA TRP A 35 -18.04 8.88 -14.56
C TRP A 35 -17.88 9.44 -15.96
N GLN A 36 -16.83 10.24 -16.15
CA GLN A 36 -16.45 10.85 -17.43
C GLN A 36 -15.00 10.49 -17.78
N VAL A 37 -14.49 11.05 -18.87
CA VAL A 37 -13.10 10.81 -19.33
C VAL A 37 -12.07 11.06 -18.24
N GLN A 38 -12.27 12.09 -17.42
CA GLN A 38 -11.40 12.40 -16.27
C GLN A 38 -11.36 11.31 -15.20
N ASP A 39 -12.38 10.44 -15.14
CA ASP A 39 -12.48 9.31 -14.22
C ASP A 39 -11.98 7.98 -14.85
N GLY A 40 -11.44 8.04 -16.08
CA GLY A 40 -10.88 6.90 -16.82
C GLY A 40 -11.80 6.28 -17.87
N LEU A 41 -13.04 6.76 -18.02
CA LEU A 41 -13.93 6.32 -19.09
C LEU A 41 -13.28 6.63 -20.46
N PRO A 42 -13.30 5.72 -21.46
CA PRO A 42 -12.64 5.99 -22.75
C PRO A 42 -13.13 7.26 -23.43
N ARG A 43 -14.45 7.45 -23.47
CA ARG A 43 -15.13 8.66 -23.96
C ARG A 43 -16.48 8.85 -23.26
N ASN A 44 -16.93 10.10 -23.22
CA ASN A 44 -18.20 10.46 -22.59
C ASN A 44 -19.44 9.98 -23.36
N TYR A 45 -19.31 9.66 -24.66
CA TYR A 45 -20.42 9.11 -25.43
C TYR A 45 -20.53 7.61 -25.19
N VAL A 46 -21.36 7.23 -24.22
CA VAL A 46 -21.58 5.84 -23.84
C VAL A 46 -22.66 5.24 -24.73
N MET A 47 -22.28 4.27 -25.54
CA MET A 47 -23.13 3.63 -26.56
C MET A 47 -23.88 2.41 -26.02
N SER A 48 -23.22 1.63 -25.18
CA SER A 48 -23.76 0.38 -24.62
C SER A 48 -23.11 0.05 -23.28
N VAL A 49 -23.89 -0.59 -22.41
CA VAL A 49 -23.44 -1.09 -21.11
C VAL A 49 -23.96 -2.50 -20.97
N GLU A 50 -23.08 -3.47 -20.70
CA GLU A 50 -23.46 -4.89 -20.64
C GLU A 50 -22.58 -5.64 -19.61
N PRO A 51 -23.13 -6.53 -18.77
CA PRO A 51 -22.35 -7.34 -17.85
C PRO A 51 -21.59 -8.42 -18.63
N SER A 52 -20.33 -8.59 -18.28
CA SER A 52 -19.50 -9.70 -18.75
C SER A 52 -19.73 -10.94 -17.89
N SER A 53 -19.46 -12.13 -18.43
CA SER A 53 -19.57 -13.41 -17.73
C SER A 53 -18.64 -13.55 -16.52
N ASP A 54 -17.57 -12.75 -16.47
CA ASP A 54 -16.67 -12.60 -15.31
C ASP A 54 -17.13 -11.53 -14.29
N GLY A 55 -18.34 -10.97 -14.47
CA GLY A 55 -19.03 -10.08 -13.54
C GLY A 55 -18.66 -8.60 -13.63
N TYR A 56 -17.73 -8.19 -14.50
CA TYR A 56 -17.48 -6.77 -14.75
C TYR A 56 -18.61 -6.15 -15.57
N LEU A 57 -18.71 -4.82 -15.54
CA LEU A 57 -19.48 -4.09 -16.54
C LEU A 57 -18.59 -3.76 -17.73
N LEU A 58 -19.04 -4.07 -18.93
CA LEU A 58 -18.42 -3.62 -20.16
C LEU A 58 -19.13 -2.37 -20.64
N VAL A 59 -18.35 -1.37 -21.00
CA VAL A 59 -18.83 -0.05 -21.41
C VAL A 59 -18.26 0.24 -22.79
N GLY A 60 -19.12 0.20 -23.79
CA GLY A 60 -18.78 0.55 -25.16
C GLY A 60 -19.03 2.04 -25.41
N THR A 61 -18.04 2.74 -25.95
CA THR A 61 -18.11 4.16 -26.29
C THR A 61 -17.88 4.39 -27.79
N ASP A 62 -17.93 5.65 -28.21
CA ASP A 62 -17.60 6.07 -29.57
C ASP A 62 -16.10 5.97 -29.94
N GLU A 63 -15.22 5.68 -28.98
CA GLU A 63 -13.79 5.46 -29.25
C GLU A 63 -13.18 4.29 -28.47
N GLY A 64 -13.96 3.44 -27.81
CA GLY A 64 -13.36 2.25 -27.19
C GLY A 64 -14.29 1.40 -26.34
N LEU A 65 -13.89 0.15 -26.16
CA LEU A 65 -14.46 -0.78 -25.20
C LEU A 65 -13.63 -0.78 -23.92
N ALA A 66 -14.27 -0.56 -22.77
CA ALA A 66 -13.63 -0.68 -21.46
C ALA A 66 -14.37 -1.66 -20.55
N ARG A 67 -13.59 -2.32 -19.70
CA ARG A 67 -14.06 -3.13 -18.59
C ARG A 67 -14.03 -2.30 -17.31
N PHE A 68 -15.10 -2.36 -16.54
CA PHE A 68 -15.31 -1.53 -15.35
C PHE A 68 -15.58 -2.38 -14.11
N ASP A 69 -14.79 -2.15 -13.06
CA ASP A 69 -14.85 -2.92 -11.79
C ASP A 69 -15.66 -2.22 -10.68
N GLY A 70 -16.33 -1.11 -11.02
CA GLY A 70 -17.01 -0.22 -10.08
C GLY A 70 -16.17 0.97 -9.62
N VAL A 71 -14.85 0.95 -9.84
CA VAL A 71 -13.93 2.05 -9.49
C VAL A 71 -13.05 2.45 -10.67
N ARG A 72 -12.50 1.50 -11.41
CA ARG A 72 -11.54 1.70 -12.50
C ARG A 72 -12.07 1.20 -13.82
N PHE A 73 -11.87 1.99 -14.87
CA PHE A 73 -12.02 1.58 -16.26
C PHE A 73 -10.69 1.07 -16.78
N VAL A 74 -10.69 -0.15 -17.32
CA VAL A 74 -9.52 -0.78 -17.95
C VAL A 74 -9.85 -1.00 -19.42
N PRO A 75 -9.01 -0.57 -20.37
CA PRO A 75 -9.22 -0.84 -21.79
C PRO A 75 -9.39 -2.35 -22.04
N PHE A 76 -10.42 -2.74 -22.77
CA PHE A 76 -10.72 -4.14 -23.03
C PHE A 76 -10.33 -4.50 -24.47
N ASP A 77 -9.18 -5.17 -24.62
CA ASP A 77 -8.70 -5.69 -25.90
C ASP A 77 -8.22 -7.14 -25.71
N PRO A 78 -9.13 -8.14 -25.83
CA PRO A 78 -8.80 -9.53 -25.55
C PRO A 78 -7.76 -10.13 -26.51
N GLN A 79 -7.54 -9.49 -27.67
CA GLN A 79 -6.48 -9.85 -28.60
C GLN A 79 -5.78 -8.60 -29.12
N PRO A 80 -4.48 -8.41 -28.82
CA PRO A 80 -3.71 -7.29 -29.34
C PRO A 80 -3.79 -7.22 -30.87
N GLY A 81 -4.24 -6.07 -31.39
CA GLY A 81 -4.35 -5.81 -32.83
C GLY A 81 -5.78 -5.68 -33.36
N LEU A 82 -6.80 -6.18 -32.66
CA LEU A 82 -8.21 -5.88 -32.99
C LEU A 82 -8.55 -4.43 -32.66
N GLY A 83 -7.92 -3.89 -31.61
CA GLY A 83 -8.04 -2.51 -31.21
C GLY A 83 -9.42 -2.16 -30.67
N LEU A 84 -10.15 -3.12 -30.07
CA LEU A 84 -11.50 -2.88 -29.53
C LEU A 84 -11.49 -1.76 -28.48
N ALA A 85 -10.43 -1.68 -27.69
CA ALA A 85 -10.18 -0.61 -26.74
C ALA A 85 -10.09 0.80 -27.37
N ARG A 86 -9.95 0.91 -28.69
CA ARG A 86 -9.80 2.16 -29.46
C ARG A 86 -10.78 2.27 -30.63
N ARG A 87 -11.79 1.41 -30.66
CA ARG A 87 -12.75 1.29 -31.77
C ARG A 87 -14.12 1.71 -31.30
N TRP A 88 -14.87 2.36 -32.18
CA TRP A 88 -16.24 2.74 -31.91
C TRP A 88 -17.13 1.50 -31.76
N ILE A 89 -17.63 1.28 -30.55
CA ILE A 89 -18.53 0.18 -30.22
C ILE A 89 -19.98 0.64 -30.41
N GLY A 90 -20.73 -0.08 -31.23
CA GLY A 90 -22.13 0.22 -31.53
C GLY A 90 -23.12 -0.50 -30.63
N ALA A 91 -22.85 -1.78 -30.34
CA ALA A 91 -23.72 -2.63 -29.52
C ALA A 91 -22.91 -3.72 -28.79
N LEU A 92 -23.42 -4.10 -27.62
CA LEU A 92 -22.97 -5.24 -26.84
C LEU A 92 -24.19 -6.12 -26.51
N ALA A 93 -24.01 -7.43 -26.47
CA ALA A 93 -25.02 -8.35 -25.98
C ALA A 93 -24.37 -9.56 -25.31
N SER A 94 -24.77 -9.88 -24.09
CA SER A 94 -24.37 -11.12 -23.43
C SER A 94 -25.34 -12.25 -23.76
N ALA A 95 -24.79 -13.37 -24.24
CA ALA A 95 -25.55 -14.56 -24.55
C ALA A 95 -25.65 -15.49 -23.33
N ARG A 96 -26.69 -16.34 -23.31
CA ARG A 96 -26.97 -17.31 -22.23
C ARG A 96 -25.86 -18.33 -22.03
N ASP A 97 -25.04 -18.58 -23.04
CA ASP A 97 -23.90 -19.48 -22.98
C ASP A 97 -22.62 -18.83 -22.40
N GLY A 98 -22.72 -17.56 -21.97
CA GLY A 98 -21.63 -16.78 -21.40
C GLY A 98 -20.74 -16.08 -22.43
N SER A 99 -21.05 -16.20 -23.73
CA SER A 99 -20.37 -15.43 -24.78
C SER A 99 -20.82 -13.97 -24.79
N LEU A 100 -19.90 -13.08 -25.10
CA LEU A 100 -20.15 -11.67 -25.34
C LEU A 100 -20.11 -11.40 -26.84
N TRP A 101 -21.15 -10.78 -27.36
CA TRP A 101 -21.22 -10.32 -28.74
C TRP A 101 -20.93 -8.82 -28.81
N VAL A 102 -19.99 -8.44 -29.67
CA VAL A 102 -19.56 -7.05 -29.85
C VAL A 102 -19.81 -6.62 -31.29
N GLY A 103 -20.68 -5.62 -31.45
CA GLY A 103 -20.97 -4.97 -32.73
C GLY A 103 -20.28 -3.62 -32.81
N THR A 104 -19.54 -3.37 -33.89
CA THR A 104 -18.79 -2.12 -34.06
C THR A 104 -19.45 -1.16 -35.05
N PHE A 105 -19.08 0.12 -34.97
CA PHE A 105 -19.65 1.15 -35.83
C PHE A 105 -19.27 1.00 -37.30
N ASP A 106 -18.13 0.41 -37.58
CA ASP A 106 -17.67 0.09 -38.92
C ASP A 106 -18.16 -1.27 -39.44
N GLY A 107 -18.99 -1.98 -38.65
CA GLY A 107 -19.80 -3.09 -39.13
C GLY A 107 -19.30 -4.49 -38.80
N TRP A 108 -18.27 -4.63 -37.98
CA TRP A 108 -17.80 -5.95 -37.53
C TRP A 108 -18.66 -6.48 -36.39
N ILE A 109 -18.88 -7.79 -36.40
CA ILE A 109 -19.47 -8.55 -35.31
C ILE A 109 -18.44 -9.56 -34.81
N TYR A 110 -18.13 -9.48 -33.52
CA TYR A 110 -17.22 -10.38 -32.83
C TYR A 110 -17.97 -11.19 -31.78
N GLU A 111 -17.54 -12.42 -31.57
CA GLU A 111 -17.92 -13.26 -30.43
C GLU A 111 -16.70 -13.41 -29.53
N TYR A 112 -16.82 -13.06 -28.26
CA TYR A 112 -15.83 -13.31 -27.22
C TYR A 112 -16.33 -14.39 -26.27
N ARG A 113 -15.57 -15.49 -26.17
CA ARG A 113 -15.91 -16.65 -25.34
C ARG A 113 -14.63 -17.33 -24.86
N ASP A 114 -14.59 -17.71 -23.59
CA ASP A 114 -13.48 -18.46 -22.97
C ASP A 114 -12.10 -17.82 -23.21
N GLY A 115 -12.00 -16.49 -23.10
CA GLY A 115 -10.75 -15.75 -23.30
C GLY A 115 -10.32 -15.62 -24.77
N ARG A 116 -11.13 -16.09 -25.71
CA ARG A 116 -10.86 -16.02 -27.14
C ARG A 116 -11.91 -15.19 -27.84
N ILE A 117 -11.46 -14.34 -28.76
CA ILE A 117 -12.33 -13.53 -29.60
C ILE A 117 -12.26 -14.05 -31.04
N GLN A 118 -13.42 -14.12 -31.69
CA GLN A 118 -13.56 -14.56 -33.07
C GLN A 118 -14.36 -13.54 -33.86
N THR A 119 -13.86 -13.17 -35.04
CA THR A 119 -14.63 -12.40 -36.02
C THR A 119 -15.68 -13.30 -36.67
N LYS A 120 -16.96 -12.94 -36.57
CA LYS A 120 -18.06 -13.74 -37.11
C LYS A 120 -18.62 -13.21 -38.41
N PHE A 121 -18.74 -11.90 -38.53
CA PHE A 121 -19.37 -11.29 -39.69
C PHE A 121 -18.96 -9.83 -39.87
N HIS A 122 -19.07 -9.33 -41.10
CA HIS A 122 -18.95 -7.92 -41.42
C HIS A 122 -20.19 -7.48 -42.19
N ALA A 123 -21.01 -6.63 -41.58
CA ALA A 123 -22.29 -6.19 -42.11
C ALA A 123 -22.18 -5.12 -43.20
N GLY A 124 -20.99 -4.57 -43.48
CA GLY A 124 -20.83 -3.49 -44.46
C GLY A 124 -21.30 -2.12 -43.96
N GLY A 125 -21.54 -1.98 -42.65
CA GLY A 125 -21.92 -0.73 -42.00
C GLY A 125 -22.32 -0.95 -40.54
N THR A 126 -22.55 0.14 -39.82
CA THR A 126 -22.81 0.17 -38.37
C THR A 126 -23.74 -0.92 -37.87
N VAL A 127 -23.30 -1.61 -36.81
CA VAL A 127 -24.15 -2.48 -36.00
C VAL A 127 -24.77 -1.64 -34.87
N PHE A 128 -26.09 -1.53 -34.86
CA PHE A 128 -26.83 -0.65 -33.95
C PHE A 128 -27.35 -1.36 -32.70
N ALA A 129 -27.74 -2.63 -32.85
CA ALA A 129 -28.27 -3.45 -31.76
C ALA A 129 -27.94 -4.92 -32.01
N LEU A 130 -27.77 -5.67 -30.92
CA LEU A 130 -27.56 -7.12 -30.90
C LEU A 130 -28.55 -7.73 -29.91
N LEU A 131 -29.08 -8.91 -30.23
CA LEU A 131 -30.02 -9.64 -29.39
C LEU A 131 -29.84 -11.14 -29.58
N GLU A 132 -29.76 -11.90 -28.49
CA GLU A 132 -29.89 -13.36 -28.53
C GLU A 132 -31.35 -13.77 -28.30
N ASP A 133 -31.94 -14.47 -29.26
CA ASP A 133 -33.28 -15.03 -29.08
C ASP A 133 -33.27 -16.30 -28.20
N ARG A 134 -34.45 -16.74 -27.74
CA ARG A 134 -34.63 -17.98 -26.95
C ARG A 134 -34.11 -19.26 -27.60
N THR A 135 -33.85 -19.25 -28.91
CA THR A 135 -33.29 -20.40 -29.63
C THR A 135 -31.77 -20.35 -29.74
N GLY A 136 -31.14 -19.33 -29.18
CA GLY A 136 -29.69 -19.10 -29.22
C GLY A 136 -29.21 -18.44 -30.52
N ARG A 137 -30.12 -17.89 -31.34
CA ARG A 137 -29.74 -17.17 -32.55
C ARG A 137 -29.46 -15.71 -32.22
N ILE A 138 -28.40 -15.18 -32.80
CA ILE A 138 -28.02 -13.77 -32.70
C ILE A 138 -28.67 -12.99 -33.82
N TRP A 139 -29.44 -11.98 -33.44
CA TRP A 139 -29.99 -10.96 -34.30
C TRP A 139 -29.12 -9.71 -34.22
N ALA A 140 -28.88 -9.06 -35.36
CA ALA A 140 -28.19 -7.79 -35.41
C ALA A 140 -28.95 -6.81 -36.29
N SER A 141 -29.18 -5.60 -35.78
CA SER A 141 -29.69 -4.49 -36.58
C SER A 141 -28.51 -3.72 -37.14
N THR A 142 -28.47 -3.53 -38.46
CA THR A 142 -27.31 -2.96 -39.15
C THR A 142 -27.71 -1.86 -40.12
N ARG A 143 -26.74 -1.08 -40.61
CA ARG A 143 -26.97 -0.05 -41.63
C ARG A 143 -27.54 -0.60 -42.95
N THR A 144 -27.38 -1.89 -43.22
CA THR A 144 -27.89 -2.57 -44.41
C THR A 144 -29.20 -3.31 -44.19
N GLY A 145 -29.70 -3.38 -42.96
CA GLY A 145 -30.92 -4.14 -42.60
C GLY A 145 -30.75 -4.99 -41.35
N VAL A 146 -31.78 -5.78 -41.02
CA VAL A 146 -31.70 -6.74 -39.91
C VAL A 146 -31.17 -8.07 -40.41
N ILE A 147 -30.16 -8.60 -39.74
CA ILE A 147 -29.55 -9.90 -40.03
C ILE A 147 -29.75 -10.85 -38.83
N ARG A 148 -29.73 -12.15 -39.10
CA ARG A 148 -29.85 -13.21 -38.09
C ARG A 148 -28.84 -14.32 -38.34
N SER A 149 -28.27 -14.88 -37.28
CA SER A 149 -27.44 -16.08 -37.35
C SER A 149 -28.31 -17.34 -37.45
N ASP A 150 -28.23 -18.07 -38.55
CA ASP A 150 -28.79 -19.42 -38.70
C ASP A 150 -27.64 -20.42 -38.87
N ALA A 151 -27.56 -21.42 -37.99
CA ALA A 151 -26.47 -22.41 -37.97
C ALA A 151 -25.05 -21.78 -37.97
N GLY A 152 -24.89 -20.63 -37.31
CA GLY A 152 -23.62 -19.91 -37.19
C GLY A 152 -23.27 -18.97 -38.37
N GLN A 153 -24.11 -18.91 -39.41
CA GLN A 153 -23.95 -17.96 -40.52
C GLN A 153 -25.00 -16.85 -40.46
N PHE A 154 -24.59 -15.61 -40.77
CA PHE A 154 -25.50 -14.48 -40.76
C PHE A 154 -26.17 -14.28 -42.13
N HIS A 155 -27.49 -14.14 -42.12
CA HIS A 155 -28.30 -13.88 -43.30
C HIS A 155 -29.23 -12.69 -43.07
N ALA A 156 -29.50 -11.91 -44.12
CA ALA A 156 -30.49 -10.84 -44.07
C ALA A 156 -31.90 -11.41 -43.90
N VAL A 157 -32.68 -10.79 -43.02
CA VAL A 157 -34.08 -11.15 -42.80
C VAL A 157 -34.94 -10.38 -43.81
N ALA A 158 -35.52 -11.10 -44.77
CA ALA A 158 -36.30 -10.48 -45.84
C ALA A 158 -37.47 -9.65 -45.28
N GLY A 159 -37.64 -8.43 -45.79
CA GLY A 159 -38.69 -7.50 -45.34
C GLY A 159 -38.31 -6.60 -44.17
N LEU A 160 -37.12 -6.76 -43.56
CA LEU A 160 -36.63 -5.88 -42.51
C LEU A 160 -35.48 -4.99 -43.01
N THR A 161 -35.78 -3.70 -43.21
CA THR A 161 -34.80 -2.70 -43.64
C THR A 161 -33.99 -2.14 -42.46
N ARG A 162 -33.14 -1.14 -42.72
CA ARG A 162 -32.28 -0.52 -41.70
C ARG A 162 -33.10 0.24 -40.65
N PRO A 163 -32.62 0.37 -39.40
CA PRO A 163 -33.25 1.25 -38.41
C PRO A 163 -33.03 2.74 -38.73
N PRO A 164 -33.83 3.65 -38.15
CA PRO A 164 -33.53 5.07 -38.12
C PRO A 164 -32.16 5.35 -37.48
N GLU A 165 -31.42 6.35 -37.98
CA GLU A 165 -30.10 6.74 -37.43
C GLU A 165 -30.16 7.43 -36.06
N THR A 166 -31.33 7.50 -35.44
CA THR A 166 -31.54 8.02 -34.09
C THR A 166 -32.07 6.93 -33.14
N ALA A 167 -32.31 5.72 -33.66
CA ALA A 167 -33.03 4.63 -33.01
C ALA A 167 -32.07 3.52 -32.62
N TRP A 168 -31.95 3.23 -31.32
CA TRP A 168 -30.91 2.33 -30.82
C TRP A 168 -31.40 1.11 -30.06
N ASN A 169 -32.47 1.22 -29.26
CA ASN A 169 -33.12 0.06 -28.65
C ASN A 169 -34.14 -0.54 -29.63
N VAL A 170 -33.66 -1.11 -30.74
CA VAL A 170 -34.49 -1.43 -31.92
C VAL A 170 -34.83 -2.90 -32.08
N LEU A 171 -34.34 -3.76 -31.18
CA LEU A 171 -34.61 -5.20 -31.17
C LEU A 171 -34.97 -5.65 -29.76
N THR A 172 -36.02 -6.44 -29.62
CA THR A 172 -36.38 -7.12 -28.36
C THR A 172 -37.11 -8.43 -28.67
N GLN A 173 -37.26 -9.32 -27.69
CA GLN A 173 -38.03 -10.55 -27.84
C GLN A 173 -39.11 -10.63 -26.77
N ASP A 174 -40.35 -10.89 -27.19
CA ASP A 174 -41.49 -11.00 -26.27
C ASP A 174 -41.58 -12.33 -25.52
N GLY A 175 -42.50 -12.37 -24.55
CA GLY A 175 -42.85 -13.55 -23.76
C GLY A 175 -43.23 -14.80 -24.57
N ALA A 176 -43.74 -14.61 -25.80
CA ALA A 176 -44.13 -15.68 -26.72
C ALA A 176 -42.99 -16.12 -27.67
N GLY A 177 -41.82 -15.47 -27.59
CA GLY A 177 -40.66 -15.76 -28.41
C GLY A 177 -40.64 -15.04 -29.77
N ALA A 178 -41.57 -14.11 -30.04
CA ALA A 178 -41.52 -13.30 -31.25
C ALA A 178 -40.48 -12.17 -31.11
N VAL A 179 -39.71 -11.94 -32.17
CA VAL A 179 -38.70 -10.88 -32.20
C VAL A 179 -39.32 -9.63 -32.80
N TRP A 180 -39.25 -8.53 -32.07
CA TRP A 180 -39.75 -7.23 -32.48
C TRP A 180 -38.60 -6.38 -33.00
N ALA A 181 -38.81 -5.71 -34.13
CA ALA A 181 -37.79 -4.92 -34.81
C ALA A 181 -38.33 -3.56 -35.24
N VAL A 182 -37.61 -2.49 -34.90
CA VAL A 182 -37.86 -1.13 -35.40
C VAL A 182 -36.96 -0.89 -36.61
N THR A 183 -37.58 -0.50 -37.73
CA THR A 183 -36.91 -0.16 -38.99
C THR A 183 -37.40 1.20 -39.50
N LEU A 184 -36.80 1.73 -40.57
CA LEU A 184 -37.29 2.94 -41.24
C LEU A 184 -38.72 2.80 -41.76
N ASP A 185 -39.16 1.57 -42.07
CA ASP A 185 -40.51 1.30 -42.57
C ASP A 185 -41.52 1.07 -41.43
N GLY A 186 -41.09 1.17 -40.18
CA GLY A 186 -41.94 1.07 -38.99
C GLY A 186 -41.59 -0.11 -38.08
N LEU A 187 -42.57 -0.54 -37.29
CA LEU A 187 -42.44 -1.63 -36.32
C LEU A 187 -42.85 -2.97 -36.95
N PHE A 188 -42.01 -3.98 -36.79
CA PHE A 188 -42.22 -5.33 -37.29
C PHE A 188 -42.17 -6.35 -36.16
N CYS A 189 -42.96 -7.41 -36.30
CA CYS A 189 -42.95 -8.58 -35.45
C CYS A 189 -42.58 -9.80 -36.30
N VAL A 190 -41.59 -10.56 -35.86
CA VAL A 190 -41.16 -11.81 -36.51
C VAL A 190 -41.53 -12.98 -35.62
N ARG A 191 -42.45 -13.80 -36.11
CA ARG A 191 -42.92 -15.01 -35.42
C ARG A 191 -42.83 -16.19 -36.36
N ASN A 192 -42.17 -17.27 -35.94
CA ASN A 192 -41.98 -18.48 -36.75
C ASN A 192 -41.42 -18.19 -38.15
N ASN A 193 -40.42 -17.29 -38.26
CA ASN A 193 -39.85 -16.78 -39.52
C ASN A 193 -40.80 -15.95 -40.42
N THR A 194 -42.04 -15.74 -40.01
CA THR A 194 -42.95 -14.84 -40.71
C THR A 194 -42.78 -13.42 -40.20
N VAL A 195 -42.44 -12.50 -41.11
CA VAL A 195 -42.32 -11.07 -40.82
C VAL A 195 -43.69 -10.42 -41.03
N SER A 196 -44.21 -9.73 -40.03
CA SER A 196 -45.47 -9.00 -40.08
C SER A 196 -45.26 -7.56 -39.61
N GLN A 197 -45.70 -6.59 -40.41
CA GLN A 197 -45.64 -5.18 -40.03
C GLN A 197 -46.79 -4.86 -39.06
N VAL A 198 -46.49 -4.15 -37.98
CA VAL A 198 -47.49 -3.63 -37.05
C VAL A 198 -47.87 -2.23 -37.50
N LEU A 199 -49.16 -2.05 -37.82
CA LEU A 199 -49.67 -0.79 -38.34
C LEU A 199 -49.48 0.33 -37.30
N PHE A 200 -48.68 1.33 -37.69
CA PHE A 200 -48.35 2.47 -36.85
C PHE A 200 -48.75 3.78 -37.56
N ASP A 201 -49.84 4.41 -37.14
CA ASP A 201 -50.16 5.75 -37.66
C ASP A 201 -49.18 6.79 -37.10
N ALA A 202 -48.15 7.09 -37.90
CA ALA A 202 -47.12 8.07 -37.60
C ALA A 202 -47.69 9.50 -37.42
N ARG A 203 -48.85 9.81 -38.02
CA ARG A 203 -49.50 11.12 -37.83
C ARG A 203 -50.09 11.29 -36.43
N ILE A 204 -50.32 10.20 -35.71
CA ILE A 204 -50.88 10.21 -34.35
C ILE A 204 -49.75 10.00 -33.34
N SER A 205 -49.03 8.89 -33.43
CA SER A 205 -48.01 8.52 -32.42
C SER A 205 -46.58 8.84 -32.82
N GLY A 206 -46.30 9.40 -34.00
CA GLY A 206 -44.93 9.59 -34.46
C GLY A 206 -44.32 8.28 -34.98
N GLU A 207 -43.06 8.36 -35.39
CA GLU A 207 -42.31 7.22 -35.94
C GLU A 207 -41.75 6.37 -34.80
N PRO A 208 -41.77 5.02 -34.89
CA PRO A 208 -41.15 4.17 -33.89
C PRO A 208 -39.62 4.31 -33.92
N LEU A 209 -39.03 4.46 -32.73
CA LEU A 209 -37.59 4.67 -32.52
C LEU A 209 -36.99 3.67 -31.52
N ALA A 210 -37.81 3.08 -30.66
CA ALA A 210 -37.37 2.08 -29.70
C ALA A 210 -38.48 1.07 -29.44
N VAL A 211 -38.12 -0.15 -29.07
CA VAL A 211 -39.05 -1.21 -28.68
C VAL A 211 -38.48 -2.00 -27.52
N GLU A 212 -39.31 -2.32 -26.53
CA GLU A 212 -38.97 -3.20 -25.41
C GLU A 212 -40.18 -4.07 -25.07
N ALA A 213 -39.98 -5.38 -24.95
CA ALA A 213 -41.03 -6.30 -24.57
C ALA A 213 -40.88 -6.63 -23.09
N ASP A 214 -41.96 -6.45 -22.36
CA ASP A 214 -41.97 -6.58 -20.91
C ASP A 214 -42.31 -8.01 -20.48
N HIS A 215 -42.05 -8.34 -19.22
CA HIS A 215 -42.25 -9.67 -18.68
C HIS A 215 -43.72 -10.11 -18.64
N SER A 216 -44.66 -9.16 -18.74
CA SER A 216 -46.11 -9.42 -18.79
C SER A 216 -46.62 -9.69 -20.21
N GLY A 217 -45.79 -9.46 -21.23
CA GLY A 217 -46.14 -9.61 -22.65
C GLY A 217 -46.59 -8.32 -23.32
N VAL A 218 -46.57 -7.18 -22.60
CA VAL A 218 -46.83 -5.86 -23.19
C VAL A 218 -45.58 -5.39 -23.93
N VAL A 219 -45.79 -4.82 -25.11
CA VAL A 219 -44.70 -4.26 -25.93
C VAL A 219 -44.71 -2.74 -25.83
N TRP A 220 -43.68 -2.20 -25.22
CA TRP A 220 -43.43 -0.78 -25.12
C TRP A 220 -42.75 -0.27 -26.38
N VAL A 221 -43.28 0.80 -26.96
CA VAL A 221 -42.80 1.40 -28.20
C VAL A 221 -42.49 2.87 -27.95
N GLY A 222 -41.22 3.22 -28.06
CA GLY A 222 -40.73 4.58 -28.03
C GLY A 222 -40.87 5.19 -29.41
N THR A 223 -41.37 6.42 -29.48
CA THR A 223 -41.64 7.10 -30.75
C THR A 223 -41.08 8.50 -30.77
N SER A 224 -41.10 9.14 -31.95
CA SER A 224 -40.76 10.55 -32.08
C SER A 224 -41.70 11.50 -31.32
N ARG A 225 -42.89 11.05 -30.87
CA ARG A 225 -43.85 11.87 -30.09
C ARG A 225 -44.05 11.45 -28.64
N GLY A 226 -43.56 10.30 -28.23
CA GLY A 226 -43.66 9.82 -26.85
C GLY A 226 -43.63 8.31 -26.71
N LEU A 227 -44.08 7.82 -25.56
CA LEU A 227 -44.17 6.39 -25.28
C LEU A 227 -45.58 5.87 -25.62
N SER A 228 -45.66 4.69 -26.24
CA SER A 228 -46.89 3.92 -26.41
C SER A 228 -46.68 2.51 -25.90
N ARG A 229 -47.75 1.84 -25.47
CA ARG A 229 -47.72 0.41 -25.15
C ARG A 229 -48.72 -0.34 -26.02
N ILE A 230 -48.37 -1.56 -26.39
CA ILE A 230 -49.19 -2.48 -27.17
C ILE A 230 -49.51 -3.67 -26.26
N ASP A 231 -50.79 -3.85 -25.96
CA ASP A 231 -51.31 -4.92 -25.11
C ASP A 231 -52.41 -5.65 -25.89
N ASP A 232 -52.26 -6.95 -26.12
CA ASP A 232 -53.15 -7.76 -26.98
C ASP A 232 -53.46 -7.10 -28.35
N GLY A 233 -52.46 -6.44 -28.94
CA GLY A 233 -52.58 -5.73 -30.22
C GLY A 233 -53.26 -4.36 -30.13
N VAL A 234 -53.79 -3.97 -28.96
CA VAL A 234 -54.36 -2.66 -28.70
C VAL A 234 -53.26 -1.68 -28.32
N ARG A 235 -53.13 -0.60 -29.10
CA ARG A 235 -52.16 0.47 -28.84
C ARG A 235 -52.75 1.54 -27.94
N THR A 236 -52.04 1.89 -26.87
CA THR A 236 -52.39 3.03 -26.00
C THR A 236 -51.18 3.96 -25.79
N PRO A 237 -51.31 5.28 -26.03
CA PRO A 237 -50.25 6.24 -25.68
C PRO A 237 -50.15 6.38 -24.17
N VAL A 238 -48.94 6.53 -23.67
CA VAL A 238 -48.67 6.74 -22.24
C VAL A 238 -48.55 8.24 -21.98
N ALA A 239 -49.51 8.78 -21.24
CA ALA A 239 -49.53 10.20 -20.90
C ALA A 239 -48.33 10.58 -20.01
N GLY A 240 -47.76 11.76 -20.22
CA GLY A 240 -46.65 12.28 -19.40
C GLY A 240 -45.24 11.93 -19.87
N VAL A 241 -45.09 11.12 -20.93
CA VAL A 241 -43.79 10.79 -21.52
C VAL A 241 -43.68 11.39 -22.94
N PRO A 242 -43.10 12.59 -23.10
CA PRO A 242 -42.88 13.21 -24.40
C PRO A 242 -41.76 12.50 -25.19
N GLY A 243 -41.82 12.61 -26.52
CA GLY A 243 -40.78 12.13 -27.43
C GLY A 243 -39.67 13.16 -27.67
N PRO A 244 -38.55 12.77 -28.30
CA PRO A 244 -38.29 11.45 -28.88
C PRO A 244 -37.84 10.43 -27.82
N VAL A 245 -38.46 9.26 -27.79
CA VAL A 245 -38.06 8.14 -26.90
C VAL A 245 -37.16 7.18 -27.67
N VAL A 246 -35.94 6.95 -27.18
CA VAL A 246 -34.87 6.23 -27.91
C VAL A 246 -34.30 5.02 -27.17
N SER A 247 -34.60 4.89 -25.87
CA SER A 247 -34.20 3.76 -25.04
C SER A 247 -35.33 3.42 -24.08
N ILE A 248 -35.59 2.14 -23.85
CA ILE A 248 -36.59 1.65 -22.90
C ILE A 248 -35.96 0.48 -22.15
N LEU A 249 -36.24 0.36 -20.87
CA LEU A 249 -35.83 -0.75 -20.02
C LEU A 249 -36.95 -1.02 -19.03
N GLU A 250 -37.43 -2.26 -18.96
CA GLU A 250 -38.20 -2.73 -17.81
C GLU A 250 -37.21 -3.27 -16.77
N ASP A 251 -37.30 -2.78 -15.53
CA ASP A 251 -36.55 -3.38 -14.43
C ASP A 251 -37.25 -4.63 -13.88
N ARG A 252 -36.54 -5.45 -13.10
CA ARG A 252 -37.08 -6.71 -12.56
C ARG A 252 -38.32 -6.58 -11.66
N ASP A 253 -38.65 -5.36 -11.21
CA ASP A 253 -39.84 -5.06 -10.40
C ASP A 253 -41.02 -4.54 -11.26
N GLY A 254 -40.88 -4.55 -12.59
CA GLY A 254 -41.90 -4.16 -13.55
C GLY A 254 -42.05 -2.66 -13.74
N VAL A 255 -41.04 -1.87 -13.33
CA VAL A 255 -41.02 -0.42 -13.55
C VAL A 255 -40.32 -0.12 -14.86
N VAL A 256 -40.94 0.72 -15.67
CA VAL A 256 -40.43 1.04 -17.01
C VAL A 256 -39.64 2.34 -16.96
N TRP A 257 -38.36 2.23 -17.28
CA TRP A 257 -37.43 3.34 -17.44
C TRP A 257 -37.31 3.70 -18.91
N VAL A 258 -37.34 5.00 -19.20
CA VAL A 258 -37.42 5.52 -20.55
C VAL A 258 -36.37 6.60 -20.75
N GLY A 259 -35.47 6.38 -21.71
CA GLY A 259 -34.48 7.35 -22.13
C GLY A 259 -34.99 8.15 -23.33
N SER A 260 -34.91 9.47 -23.23
CA SER A 260 -35.27 10.38 -24.32
C SER A 260 -34.04 10.98 -25.00
N TRP A 261 -34.25 11.49 -26.21
CA TRP A 261 -33.25 12.27 -26.94
C TRP A 261 -33.43 13.76 -26.66
N GLY A 262 -33.01 14.21 -25.46
CA GLY A 262 -32.96 15.63 -25.10
C GLY A 262 -33.95 16.07 -24.01
N LEU A 263 -34.65 15.15 -23.35
CA LEU A 263 -35.52 15.44 -22.20
C LEU A 263 -35.16 14.61 -20.95
N GLY A 264 -34.02 13.92 -20.95
CA GLY A 264 -33.55 13.09 -19.85
C GLY A 264 -34.26 11.74 -19.75
N VAL A 265 -34.42 11.27 -18.51
CA VAL A 265 -34.98 9.95 -18.17
C VAL A 265 -36.38 10.10 -17.57
N PHE A 266 -37.29 9.22 -17.95
CA PHE A 266 -38.60 9.07 -17.34
C PHE A 266 -38.73 7.72 -16.65
N ARG A 267 -39.44 7.68 -15.53
CA ARG A 267 -39.82 6.46 -14.83
C ARG A 267 -41.34 6.35 -14.84
N VAL A 268 -41.85 5.26 -15.40
CA VAL A 268 -43.28 5.01 -15.57
C VAL A 268 -43.70 3.88 -14.65
N ARG A 269 -44.69 4.16 -13.78
CA ARG A 269 -45.32 3.17 -12.90
C ARG A 269 -46.84 3.34 -12.92
N GLY A 270 -47.53 2.44 -13.61
CA GLY A 270 -48.97 2.57 -13.84
C GLY A 270 -49.27 3.90 -14.54
N SER A 271 -50.08 4.77 -13.91
CA SER A 271 -50.40 6.10 -14.43
C SER A 271 -49.43 7.20 -13.99
N ARG A 272 -48.48 6.91 -13.11
CA ARG A 272 -47.53 7.89 -12.59
C ARG A 272 -46.27 7.93 -13.45
N VAL A 273 -45.89 9.13 -13.85
CA VAL A 273 -44.63 9.40 -14.57
C VAL A 273 -43.82 10.40 -13.75
N ASP A 274 -42.59 10.03 -13.42
CA ASP A 274 -41.60 10.94 -12.85
C ASP A 274 -40.51 11.19 -13.91
N SER A 275 -39.92 12.39 -13.95
CA SER A 275 -38.87 12.76 -14.91
C SER A 275 -37.60 13.23 -14.21
N TRP A 276 -36.46 12.99 -14.84
CA TRP A 276 -35.16 13.46 -14.38
C TRP A 276 -34.33 13.96 -15.56
N SER A 277 -34.07 15.27 -15.56
CA SER A 277 -33.37 15.98 -16.64
C SER A 277 -32.10 16.67 -16.13
N ALA A 278 -31.38 17.35 -17.02
CA ALA A 278 -30.21 18.14 -16.68
C ALA A 278 -30.54 19.28 -15.71
N ARG A 279 -31.78 19.80 -15.76
CA ARG A 279 -32.29 20.78 -14.79
C ARG A 279 -32.39 20.22 -13.38
N ASP A 280 -32.52 18.91 -13.27
CA ASP A 280 -32.69 18.16 -12.02
C ASP A 280 -31.37 17.47 -11.60
N GLY A 281 -30.25 17.78 -12.27
CA GLY A 281 -28.91 17.28 -11.94
C GLY A 281 -28.48 16.02 -12.70
N LEU A 282 -29.17 15.62 -13.76
CA LEU A 282 -28.62 14.66 -14.72
C LEU A 282 -27.45 15.31 -15.49
N PRO A 283 -26.33 14.63 -15.75
CA PRO A 283 -25.21 15.23 -16.48
C PRO A 283 -25.55 15.62 -17.93
N ASP A 284 -26.49 14.92 -18.56
CA ASP A 284 -26.88 15.14 -19.96
C ASP A 284 -28.28 14.58 -20.25
N ASP A 285 -29.07 15.31 -21.02
CA ASP A 285 -30.45 14.97 -21.38
C ASP A 285 -30.56 14.01 -22.58
N PHE A 286 -29.45 13.75 -23.28
CA PHE A 286 -29.39 12.84 -24.42
C PHE A 286 -29.05 11.41 -23.97
N ILE A 287 -30.07 10.61 -23.72
CA ILE A 287 -29.93 9.23 -23.23
C ILE A 287 -29.67 8.28 -24.40
N ARG A 288 -28.67 7.43 -24.25
CA ARG A 288 -28.25 6.48 -25.28
C ARG A 288 -28.55 5.03 -24.94
N THR A 289 -28.43 4.65 -23.67
CA THR A 289 -28.68 3.28 -23.20
C THR A 289 -29.08 3.30 -21.73
N LEU A 290 -29.93 2.34 -21.35
CA LEU A 290 -30.33 2.05 -19.98
C LEU A 290 -30.00 0.58 -19.70
N HIS A 291 -29.48 0.28 -18.53
CA HIS A 291 -29.17 -1.09 -18.13
C HIS A 291 -29.38 -1.30 -16.62
N GLU A 292 -29.95 -2.43 -16.23
CA GLU A 292 -30.08 -2.82 -14.82
C GLU A 292 -29.02 -3.88 -14.47
N ASP A 293 -28.17 -3.61 -13.48
CA ASP A 293 -27.17 -4.61 -13.06
C ASP A 293 -27.74 -5.66 -12.09
N ALA A 294 -26.98 -6.72 -11.82
CA ALA A 294 -27.39 -7.79 -10.91
C ALA A 294 -27.68 -7.33 -9.47
N GLU A 295 -27.18 -6.16 -9.05
CA GLU A 295 -27.41 -5.55 -7.73
C GLU A 295 -28.66 -4.66 -7.69
N GLY A 296 -29.35 -4.48 -8.81
CA GLY A 296 -30.54 -3.63 -8.94
C GLY A 296 -30.22 -2.15 -9.19
N ASN A 297 -28.96 -1.82 -9.52
CA ASN A 297 -28.61 -0.45 -9.87
C ASN A 297 -29.00 -0.17 -11.33
N LEU A 298 -29.50 1.04 -11.58
CA LEU A 298 -29.76 1.53 -12.93
C LEU A 298 -28.51 2.26 -13.47
N TRP A 299 -28.04 1.83 -14.62
CA TRP A 299 -26.98 2.45 -15.40
C TRP A 299 -27.56 3.19 -16.58
N ILE A 300 -27.06 4.40 -16.83
CA ILE A 300 -27.53 5.31 -17.87
C ILE A 300 -26.30 5.75 -18.66
N GLY A 301 -26.23 5.33 -19.91
CA GLY A 301 -25.26 5.86 -20.86
C GLY A 301 -25.81 7.11 -21.53
N THR A 302 -25.03 8.19 -21.53
CA THR A 302 -25.41 9.48 -22.13
C THR A 302 -24.51 9.83 -23.31
N ARG A 303 -24.87 10.88 -24.08
CA ARG A 303 -24.10 11.31 -25.24
C ARG A 303 -22.84 12.10 -24.88
N GLY A 304 -22.93 12.99 -23.91
CA GLY A 304 -21.85 13.89 -23.48
C GLY A 304 -21.57 13.87 -21.98
N GLY A 305 -22.49 13.33 -21.18
CA GLY A 305 -22.41 13.28 -19.71
C GLY A 305 -21.67 12.06 -19.15
N GLY A 306 -21.24 11.12 -20.00
CA GLY A 306 -20.59 9.88 -19.58
C GLY A 306 -21.57 8.81 -19.10
N LEU A 307 -21.09 7.98 -18.17
CA LEU A 307 -21.83 6.90 -17.55
C LEU A 307 -22.40 7.36 -16.21
N VAL A 308 -23.69 7.14 -15.98
CA VAL A 308 -24.35 7.48 -14.72
C VAL A 308 -24.92 6.23 -14.08
N ARG A 309 -24.77 6.10 -12.77
CA ARG A 309 -25.43 5.05 -11.98
C ARG A 309 -26.36 5.66 -10.95
N CYS A 310 -27.57 5.12 -10.88
CA CYS A 310 -28.50 5.31 -9.77
C CYS A 310 -28.54 4.06 -8.90
N LYS A 311 -28.42 4.25 -7.59
CA LYS A 311 -28.53 3.19 -6.60
C LYS A 311 -29.43 3.59 -5.44
N ASP A 312 -29.99 2.57 -4.81
CA ASP A 312 -30.61 2.66 -3.51
C ASP A 312 -29.57 2.75 -2.40
N THR A 313 -29.91 3.46 -1.33
CA THR A 313 -28.96 3.70 -0.23
C THR A 313 -29.60 3.60 1.15
N PRO A 314 -28.81 3.30 2.20
CA PRO A 314 -29.31 3.25 3.57
C PRO A 314 -29.60 4.63 4.15
N MET A 315 -29.04 5.71 3.60
CA MET A 315 -29.37 7.09 3.95
C MET A 315 -30.25 7.70 2.85
N VAL A 316 -31.50 8.02 3.19
CA VAL A 316 -32.48 8.58 2.26
C VAL A 316 -32.60 10.09 2.51
N PRO A 317 -32.23 10.95 1.55
CA PRO A 317 -32.23 12.39 1.75
C PRO A 317 -33.62 13.01 1.56
N TYR A 318 -33.88 14.10 2.29
CA TYR A 318 -35.10 14.90 2.21
C TYR A 318 -34.75 16.39 2.31
N GLY A 319 -35.16 17.20 1.35
CA GLY A 319 -34.80 18.62 1.28
C GLY A 319 -35.59 19.37 0.20
N LEU A 320 -34.94 20.29 -0.52
CA LEU A 320 -35.64 21.17 -1.48
C LEU A 320 -36.48 20.39 -2.51
N PRO A 321 -35.97 19.32 -3.17
CA PRO A 321 -36.76 18.56 -4.15
C PRO A 321 -37.99 17.88 -3.53
N GLU A 322 -37.96 17.59 -2.23
CA GLU A 322 -39.07 16.99 -1.48
C GLU A 322 -40.03 18.04 -0.89
N GLY A 323 -39.82 19.34 -1.15
CA GLY A 323 -40.72 20.43 -0.76
C GLY A 323 -40.24 21.29 0.41
N LEU A 324 -39.00 21.11 0.87
CA LEU A 324 -38.42 21.96 1.91
C LEU A 324 -38.14 23.37 1.33
N GLY A 325 -38.47 24.42 2.06
CA GLY A 325 -38.23 25.82 1.64
C GLY A 325 -36.84 26.36 2.02
N GLY A 326 -36.00 25.58 2.70
CA GLY A 326 -34.64 25.96 3.11
C GLY A 326 -33.75 24.74 3.37
N ASN A 327 -32.43 24.89 3.24
CA ASN A 327 -31.48 23.76 3.33
C ASN A 327 -31.07 23.40 4.76
N TYR A 328 -31.16 24.33 5.71
CA TYR A 328 -30.63 24.12 7.05
C TYR A 328 -31.68 23.45 7.95
N ALA A 329 -31.68 22.12 7.96
CA ALA A 329 -32.53 21.33 8.84
C ALA A 329 -32.02 21.37 10.28
N THR A 330 -32.92 21.38 11.26
CA THR A 330 -32.53 21.63 12.65
C THR A 330 -33.14 20.66 13.65
N THR A 331 -34.45 20.43 13.62
CA THR A 331 -35.15 19.64 14.64
C THR A 331 -36.12 18.65 14.01
N VAL A 332 -36.29 17.50 14.68
CA VAL A 332 -37.29 16.48 14.31
C VAL A 332 -37.99 15.99 15.57
N VAL A 333 -39.32 16.12 15.64
CA VAL A 333 -40.12 15.68 16.79
C VAL A 333 -41.33 14.89 16.32
N LYS A 334 -41.65 13.80 17.02
CA LYS A 334 -42.91 13.09 16.85
C LYS A 334 -43.96 13.63 17.79
N ALA A 335 -45.12 14.01 17.24
CA ALA A 335 -46.29 14.39 18.00
C ALA A 335 -47.08 13.16 18.48
N PRO A 336 -47.91 13.28 19.53
CA PRO A 336 -48.75 12.19 20.05
C PRO A 336 -49.71 11.60 19.02
N ASP A 337 -50.14 12.39 18.04
CA ASP A 337 -50.99 11.96 16.90
C ASP A 337 -50.25 11.08 15.88
N GLY A 338 -48.94 10.87 16.06
CA GLY A 338 -48.09 10.07 15.20
C GLY A 338 -47.41 10.85 14.07
N HIS A 339 -47.75 12.12 13.86
CA HIS A 339 -47.10 12.95 12.85
C HIS A 339 -45.69 13.37 13.27
N LEU A 340 -44.81 13.51 12.27
CA LEU A 340 -43.47 14.04 12.45
C LEU A 340 -43.44 15.52 12.04
N TRP A 341 -42.88 16.34 12.92
CA TRP A 341 -42.66 17.76 12.76
C TRP A 341 -41.18 18.04 12.54
N PHE A 342 -40.89 18.89 11.56
CA PHE A 342 -39.54 19.16 11.08
C PHE A 342 -39.28 20.67 11.11
N GLY A 343 -38.28 21.09 11.88
CA GLY A 343 -37.86 22.47 11.98
C GLY A 343 -36.65 22.78 11.08
N THR A 344 -36.60 24.01 10.57
CA THR A 344 -35.45 24.49 9.80
C THR A 344 -35.01 25.87 10.27
N TRP A 345 -33.76 26.24 9.98
CA TRP A 345 -33.33 27.62 10.05
C TRP A 345 -33.77 28.37 8.80
N ARG A 346 -34.58 29.42 8.99
CA ARG A 346 -35.07 30.30 7.92
C ARG A 346 -35.88 29.62 6.81
N GLY A 347 -36.34 28.39 7.03
CA GLY A 347 -37.30 27.71 6.18
C GLY A 347 -38.65 27.48 6.89
N GLY A 348 -38.75 27.71 8.19
CA GLY A 348 -39.96 27.48 8.99
C GLY A 348 -40.16 26.03 9.44
N LEU A 349 -41.43 25.68 9.68
CA LEU A 349 -41.91 24.41 10.23
C LEU A 349 -42.61 23.58 9.16
N TYR A 350 -42.37 22.26 9.16
CA TYR A 350 -42.92 21.34 8.18
C TYR A 350 -43.50 20.10 8.82
N ARG A 351 -44.48 19.50 8.13
CA ARG A 351 -44.96 18.14 8.39
C ARG A 351 -44.64 17.27 7.18
N LEU A 352 -44.29 16.01 7.41
CA LEU A 352 -44.10 15.05 6.31
C LEU A 352 -45.44 14.38 5.96
N LYS A 353 -45.87 14.50 4.69
CA LYS A 353 -47.07 13.84 4.16
C LYS A 353 -46.67 12.95 2.98
N GLY A 354 -46.68 11.63 3.18
CA GLY A 354 -46.10 10.69 2.24
C GLY A 354 -44.59 10.94 2.13
N ASN A 355 -44.13 11.33 0.94
CA ASN A 355 -42.72 11.59 0.65
C ASN A 355 -42.40 13.07 0.40
N ARG A 356 -43.30 13.99 0.80
CA ARG A 356 -43.15 15.43 0.60
C ARG A 356 -43.34 16.20 1.90
N PHE A 357 -42.58 17.27 2.05
CA PHE A 357 -42.77 18.25 3.11
C PHE A 357 -43.93 19.20 2.78
N GLU A 358 -44.80 19.38 3.75
CA GLU A 358 -45.90 20.32 3.73
C GLU A 358 -45.57 21.45 4.73
N ALA A 359 -45.32 22.66 4.21
CA ALA A 359 -45.05 23.83 5.04
C ALA A 359 -46.23 24.12 5.97
N GLN A 360 -45.93 24.48 7.21
CA GLN A 360 -46.90 24.74 8.27
C GLN A 360 -46.82 26.21 8.69
N ALA A 361 -47.88 26.71 9.32
CA ALA A 361 -47.89 28.05 9.86
C ALA A 361 -46.77 28.23 10.90
N THR A 362 -46.14 29.40 10.87
CA THR A 362 -45.07 29.81 11.78
C THR A 362 -45.45 31.12 12.49
N PRO A 363 -44.88 31.42 13.67
CA PRO A 363 -45.19 32.64 14.43
C PRO A 363 -44.82 33.94 13.69
N VAL A 364 -43.81 33.87 12.83
CA VAL A 364 -43.34 34.94 11.94
C VAL A 364 -43.17 34.35 10.54
N PRO A 365 -43.06 35.15 9.46
CA PRO A 365 -42.83 34.61 8.13
C PRO A 365 -41.63 33.66 8.11
N ALA A 366 -41.75 32.54 7.39
CA ALA A 366 -40.82 31.41 7.45
C ALA A 366 -39.33 31.80 7.26
N LEU A 367 -39.06 32.80 6.43
CA LEU A 367 -37.71 33.33 6.19
C LEU A 367 -37.04 33.90 7.46
N TYR A 368 -37.84 34.40 8.39
CA TYR A 368 -37.39 34.96 9.67
C TYR A 368 -37.54 33.94 10.81
N CYS A 369 -38.33 32.88 10.61
CA CYS A 369 -38.54 31.85 11.62
C CYS A 369 -37.41 30.81 11.61
N SER A 370 -36.40 30.99 12.47
CA SER A 370 -35.37 29.98 12.70
C SER A 370 -35.78 29.05 13.84
N VAL A 371 -36.17 27.82 13.54
CA VAL A 371 -36.58 26.84 14.56
C VAL A 371 -35.33 26.27 15.22
N ARG A 372 -34.95 26.78 16.40
CA ARG A 372 -33.79 26.29 17.18
C ARG A 372 -34.19 25.21 18.17
N ALA A 373 -35.34 25.37 18.82
CA ALA A 373 -35.91 24.37 19.71
C ALA A 373 -37.34 24.07 19.27
N LEU A 374 -37.71 22.80 19.30
CA LEU A 374 -39.06 22.34 18.98
C LEU A 374 -39.50 21.32 20.02
N ALA A 375 -40.68 21.52 20.60
CA ALA A 375 -41.35 20.52 21.42
C ALA A 375 -42.85 20.49 21.09
N ILE A 376 -43.47 19.37 21.45
CA ILE A 376 -44.91 19.19 21.34
C ILE A 376 -45.44 19.07 22.77
N ASP A 377 -46.45 19.86 23.11
CA ASP A 377 -47.07 19.77 24.43
C ASP A 377 -47.96 18.52 24.56
N PRO A 378 -48.42 18.17 25.77
CA PRO A 378 -49.30 17.02 25.97
C PRO A 378 -50.63 17.08 25.20
N ALA A 379 -51.07 18.26 24.77
CA ALA A 379 -52.28 18.43 23.95
C ALA A 379 -52.01 18.26 22.44
N GLY A 380 -50.75 18.10 22.03
CA GLY A 380 -50.34 17.94 20.64
C GLY A 380 -49.97 19.24 19.93
N HIS A 381 -49.92 20.38 20.63
CA HIS A 381 -49.58 21.65 20.01
C HIS A 381 -48.08 21.90 19.94
N GLN A 382 -47.68 22.65 18.91
CA GLN A 382 -46.28 22.90 18.60
C GLN A 382 -45.75 24.10 19.38
N TRP A 383 -44.56 23.94 19.97
CA TRP A 383 -43.83 24.98 20.67
C TRP A 383 -42.48 25.21 19.99
N ILE A 384 -42.23 26.45 19.59
CA ILE A 384 -41.04 26.87 18.84
C ILE A 384 -40.23 27.83 19.71
N GLY A 385 -38.94 27.54 19.84
CA GLY A 385 -37.96 28.42 20.48
C GLY A 385 -36.91 28.86 19.49
N ASN A 386 -36.52 30.14 19.56
CA ASN A 386 -35.47 30.72 18.75
C ASN A 386 -34.73 31.82 19.54
N TRP A 387 -33.92 32.64 18.85
CA TRP A 387 -33.23 33.79 19.47
C TRP A 387 -34.13 35.00 19.70
N GLU A 388 -35.38 34.97 19.23
CA GLU A 388 -36.34 36.06 19.34
C GLU A 388 -37.39 35.79 20.44
N GLY A 389 -37.57 34.53 20.83
CA GLY A 389 -38.44 34.16 21.92
C GLY A 389 -38.92 32.71 21.94
N LEU A 390 -39.94 32.51 22.78
CA LEU A 390 -40.70 31.27 22.95
C LEU A 390 -42.12 31.46 22.40
N PHE A 391 -42.51 30.62 21.46
CA PHE A 391 -43.81 30.67 20.81
C PHE A 391 -44.56 29.35 21.01
N GLY A 392 -45.77 29.41 21.57
CA GLY A 392 -46.66 28.24 21.70
C GLY A 392 -47.87 28.37 20.79
N PHE A 393 -48.25 27.32 20.09
CA PHE A 393 -49.45 27.27 19.27
C PHE A 393 -50.68 26.93 20.13
N ASP A 394 -51.73 27.74 20.08
CA ASP A 394 -52.96 27.53 20.88
C ASP A 394 -54.05 26.73 20.14
N GLY A 395 -53.71 26.14 18.99
CA GLY A 395 -54.64 25.49 18.07
C GLY A 395 -55.16 26.42 16.96
N LYS A 396 -54.98 27.74 17.09
CA LYS A 396 -55.40 28.74 16.09
C LYS A 396 -54.25 29.65 15.65
N ARG A 397 -53.42 30.10 16.58
CA ARG A 397 -52.30 31.03 16.34
C ARG A 397 -51.15 30.75 17.30
N TYR A 398 -49.99 31.33 17.00
CA TYR A 398 -48.87 31.35 17.92
C TYR A 398 -48.98 32.52 18.90
N VAL A 399 -48.72 32.23 20.17
CA VAL A 399 -48.59 33.20 21.27
C VAL A 399 -47.13 33.29 21.66
N ASN A 400 -46.59 34.52 21.75
CA ASN A 400 -45.22 34.75 22.21
C ASN A 400 -45.20 34.88 23.74
N TYR A 401 -44.62 33.88 24.42
CA TYR A 401 -44.50 33.82 25.88
C TYR A 401 -43.21 34.45 26.41
N ALA A 402 -42.22 34.67 25.55
CA ALA A 402 -40.92 35.24 25.93
C ALA A 402 -40.38 36.17 24.84
N PRO A 403 -40.99 37.34 24.61
CA PRO A 403 -40.52 38.28 23.59
C PRO A 403 -39.13 38.85 23.89
N THR A 404 -38.51 39.47 22.88
CA THR A 404 -37.24 40.20 23.01
C THR A 404 -37.27 41.14 24.22
N GLY A 405 -36.34 40.93 25.16
CA GLY A 405 -36.28 41.64 26.45
C GLY A 405 -36.67 40.77 27.65
N SER A 406 -37.34 39.63 27.45
CA SER A 406 -37.50 38.61 28.50
C SER A 406 -36.14 38.01 28.88
N PRO A 407 -35.85 37.71 30.16
CA PRO A 407 -34.59 37.09 30.57
C PRO A 407 -34.37 35.66 30.02
N TYR A 408 -35.39 35.08 29.37
CA TYR A 408 -35.37 33.73 28.78
C TYR A 408 -35.83 33.70 27.31
N HIS A 409 -35.70 34.81 26.58
CA HIS A 409 -36.04 34.86 25.14
C HIS A 409 -35.07 34.08 24.24
N LEU A 410 -33.81 33.89 24.65
CA LEU A 410 -32.79 33.17 23.87
C LEU A 410 -32.91 31.65 24.04
N VAL A 411 -33.98 31.06 23.52
CA VAL A 411 -34.29 29.66 23.72
C VAL A 411 -33.31 28.76 22.96
N SER A 412 -32.67 27.83 23.67
CA SER A 412 -31.71 26.87 23.10
C SER A 412 -32.25 25.43 23.04
N ALA A 413 -33.01 25.02 24.05
CA ALA A 413 -33.68 23.73 24.11
C ALA A 413 -34.95 23.83 24.96
N MET A 414 -35.90 22.92 24.76
CA MET A 414 -37.10 22.83 25.59
C MET A 414 -37.60 21.40 25.68
N LEU A 415 -38.31 21.10 26.76
CA LEU A 415 -38.86 19.78 27.04
C LEU A 415 -40.13 19.92 27.88
N PHE A 416 -41.20 19.22 27.50
CA PHE A 416 -42.31 18.96 28.41
C PHE A 416 -42.02 17.68 29.17
N ASP A 417 -41.99 17.75 30.49
CA ASP A 417 -41.82 16.54 31.31
C ASP A 417 -43.10 15.71 31.37
N ARG A 418 -43.01 14.49 31.92
CA ARG A 418 -44.18 13.61 32.11
C ARG A 418 -45.31 14.20 32.95
N GLN A 419 -45.06 15.27 33.72
CA GLN A 419 -46.07 15.98 34.52
C GLN A 419 -46.70 17.14 33.73
N GLY A 420 -46.29 17.35 32.48
CA GLY A 420 -46.76 18.43 31.60
C GLY A 420 -46.12 19.78 31.88
N ARG A 421 -45.07 19.86 32.73
CA ARG A 421 -44.36 21.10 33.02
C ARG A 421 -43.35 21.40 31.92
N LEU A 422 -43.19 22.68 31.58
CA LEU A 422 -42.25 23.11 30.55
C LEU A 422 -40.90 23.45 31.19
N TRP A 423 -39.87 22.72 30.77
CA TRP A 423 -38.47 23.04 31.00
C TRP A 423 -37.93 23.81 29.81
N LEU A 424 -37.48 25.04 30.05
CA LEU A 424 -36.97 25.95 29.03
C LEU A 424 -35.49 26.23 29.30
N ALA A 425 -34.62 25.80 28.39
CA ALA A 425 -33.20 26.09 28.42
C ALA A 425 -32.88 27.30 27.53
N THR A 426 -31.93 28.11 27.99
CA THR A 426 -31.51 29.34 27.30
C THR A 426 -30.02 29.30 26.97
N SER A 427 -29.61 30.07 25.97
CA SER A 427 -28.19 30.13 25.58
C SER A 427 -27.32 31.04 26.45
N ASN A 428 -27.89 31.78 27.39
CA ASN A 428 -27.13 32.73 28.21
C ASN A 428 -27.53 32.78 29.69
N ASN A 429 -28.66 32.18 30.08
CA ASN A 429 -29.23 32.41 31.41
C ASN A 429 -29.85 31.16 32.04
N GLY A 430 -29.24 30.00 31.79
CA GLY A 430 -29.61 28.75 32.44
C GLY A 430 -30.97 28.20 32.00
N VAL A 431 -31.69 27.62 32.97
CA VAL A 431 -32.94 26.90 32.76
C VAL A 431 -34.06 27.51 33.60
N TYR A 432 -35.26 27.56 33.03
CA TYR A 432 -36.50 27.99 33.65
C TYR A 432 -37.51 26.84 33.65
N LEU A 433 -38.22 26.66 34.75
CA LEU A 433 -39.30 25.69 34.89
C LEU A 433 -40.63 26.41 34.98
N PHE A 434 -41.59 26.04 34.14
CA PHE A 434 -42.94 26.60 34.11
C PHE A 434 -43.97 25.56 34.57
N PRO A 435 -45.08 25.99 35.19
CA PRO A 435 -46.16 25.08 35.56
C PRO A 435 -46.83 24.47 34.32
N ALA A 436 -47.49 23.32 34.52
CA ALA A 436 -48.24 22.69 33.44
C ALA A 436 -49.40 23.58 32.97
N GLY A 437 -49.50 23.80 31.66
CA GLY A 437 -50.55 24.62 31.04
C GLY A 437 -50.38 26.13 31.13
N ASP A 438 -49.36 26.65 31.82
CA ASP A 438 -49.08 28.09 31.89
C ASP A 438 -47.58 28.38 31.71
N ALA A 439 -47.22 28.96 30.56
CA ALA A 439 -45.85 29.36 30.24
C ALA A 439 -45.60 30.87 30.41
N SER A 440 -46.50 31.60 31.08
CA SER A 440 -46.36 33.05 31.28
C SER A 440 -45.38 33.39 32.42
N ARG A 441 -45.31 32.55 33.46
CA ARG A 441 -44.48 32.80 34.65
C ARG A 441 -43.73 31.54 35.11
N PRO A 442 -42.40 31.60 35.29
CA PRO A 442 -41.64 30.45 35.78
C PRO A 442 -41.89 30.19 37.27
N LEU A 443 -41.96 28.90 37.64
CA LEU A 443 -41.93 28.41 39.02
C LEU A 443 -40.55 28.58 39.65
N ALA A 444 -39.50 28.36 38.86
CA ALA A 444 -38.11 28.41 39.32
C ALA A 444 -37.13 28.60 38.16
N SER A 445 -35.90 28.98 38.50
CA SER A 445 -34.77 29.13 37.59
C SER A 445 -33.47 28.61 38.20
N PHE A 446 -32.59 28.03 37.40
CA PHE A 446 -31.36 27.37 37.85
C PHE A 446 -30.22 27.60 36.84
N LEU A 447 -28.97 27.40 37.30
CA LEU A 447 -27.75 27.55 36.48
C LEU A 447 -27.62 28.95 35.82
N PRO A 448 -27.74 30.05 36.58
CA PRO A 448 -27.67 31.41 36.02
C PRO A 448 -26.34 31.63 35.30
N GLY A 449 -26.37 32.37 34.19
CA GLY A 449 -25.19 32.65 33.36
C GLY A 449 -24.61 31.44 32.62
N THR A 450 -25.24 30.26 32.68
CA THR A 450 -24.77 29.05 32.01
C THR A 450 -25.54 28.83 30.71
N GLU A 451 -24.83 28.56 29.61
CA GLU A 451 -25.44 28.10 28.36
C GLU A 451 -25.83 26.62 28.47
N ILE A 452 -27.08 26.31 28.09
CA ILE A 452 -27.61 24.95 28.09
C ILE A 452 -27.86 24.52 26.64
N LEU A 453 -27.18 23.47 26.19
CA LEU A 453 -27.31 22.94 24.83
C LEU A 453 -28.39 21.88 24.68
N SER A 454 -28.62 21.08 25.73
CA SER A 454 -29.56 19.96 25.67
C SER A 454 -30.27 19.71 26.99
N LEU A 455 -31.55 19.33 26.89
CA LEU A 455 -32.38 18.86 28.00
C LEU A 455 -32.88 17.45 27.69
N PHE A 456 -32.89 16.57 28.68
CA PHE A 456 -33.41 15.21 28.54
C PHE A 456 -34.04 14.71 29.85
N GLU A 457 -35.22 14.10 29.77
CA GLU A 457 -35.85 13.37 30.88
C GLU A 457 -35.65 11.87 30.65
N ASP A 458 -35.09 11.16 31.64
CA ASP A 458 -34.91 9.71 31.56
C ASP A 458 -36.16 8.91 32.01
N SER A 459 -36.13 7.60 31.87
CA SER A 459 -37.17 6.66 32.31
C SER A 459 -37.54 6.76 33.80
N GLN A 460 -36.65 7.29 34.64
CA GLN A 460 -36.85 7.48 36.07
C GLN A 460 -37.39 8.87 36.43
N GLY A 461 -37.58 9.75 35.45
CA GLY A 461 -38.09 11.11 35.64
C GLY A 461 -37.02 12.11 36.10
N ARG A 462 -35.74 11.77 35.97
CA ARG A 462 -34.63 12.69 36.27
C ARG A 462 -34.34 13.56 35.05
N ILE A 463 -34.03 14.83 35.28
CA ILE A 463 -33.68 15.78 34.23
C ILE A 463 -32.17 15.93 34.14
N TRP A 464 -31.68 15.79 32.91
CA TRP A 464 -30.28 15.90 32.54
C TRP A 464 -30.05 17.16 31.71
N TYR A 465 -28.96 17.86 32.03
CA TYR A 465 -28.57 19.13 31.41
C TYR A 465 -27.21 18.99 30.75
N GLY A 466 -27.12 19.31 29.46
CA GLY A 466 -25.86 19.35 28.72
C GLY A 466 -25.40 20.79 28.50
N THR A 467 -24.13 21.09 28.75
CA THR A 467 -23.52 22.42 28.59
C THR A 467 -22.34 22.38 27.61
N PRO A 468 -21.99 23.51 26.96
CA PRO A 468 -20.96 23.53 25.91
C PRO A 468 -19.53 23.40 26.44
N GLN A 469 -19.25 23.75 27.71
CA GLN A 469 -17.91 23.74 28.31
C GLN A 469 -17.98 23.65 29.85
N GLY A 470 -16.89 23.18 30.48
CA GLY A 470 -16.62 23.33 31.92
C GLY A 470 -16.76 22.04 32.77
N PRO A 471 -16.17 22.00 33.98
CA PRO A 471 -16.43 20.93 34.95
C PRO A 471 -17.93 20.99 35.36
N GLY A 472 -18.72 20.03 34.87
CA GLY A 472 -20.19 20.07 34.95
C GLY A 472 -20.90 20.11 33.59
N ALA A 473 -20.17 19.83 32.50
CA ALA A 473 -20.72 19.67 31.14
C ALA A 473 -21.96 18.78 31.06
N LEU A 474 -22.09 17.84 32.00
CA LEU A 474 -23.32 17.12 32.29
C LEU A 474 -23.74 17.40 33.74
N THR A 475 -24.97 17.86 33.92
CA THR A 475 -25.55 18.09 35.25
C THR A 475 -26.83 17.26 35.42
N LEU A 476 -27.05 16.69 36.61
CA LEU A 476 -28.22 15.89 36.95
C LEU A 476 -28.96 16.55 38.11
N GLY A 477 -30.29 16.62 38.04
CA GLY A 477 -31.06 17.03 39.20
C GLY A 477 -32.53 17.30 38.93
N ALA A 478 -33.25 17.55 40.02
CA ALA A 478 -34.58 18.12 40.00
C ALA A 478 -34.52 19.49 40.70
N ALA A 479 -35.20 20.48 40.14
CA ALA A 479 -35.33 21.82 40.70
C ALA A 479 -35.54 21.80 42.23
N PRO A 480 -34.74 22.52 43.06
CA PRO A 480 -33.58 23.35 42.73
C PRO A 480 -32.21 22.64 42.84
N ASN A 481 -32.19 21.36 43.20
CA ASN A 481 -30.98 20.60 43.51
C ASN A 481 -30.39 19.97 42.24
N VAL A 482 -29.43 20.67 41.65
CA VAL A 482 -28.76 20.28 40.40
C VAL A 482 -27.26 20.12 40.69
N ALA A 483 -26.68 18.97 40.37
CA ALA A 483 -25.30 18.62 40.70
C ALA A 483 -24.50 18.15 39.48
N PRO A 484 -23.25 18.62 39.29
CA PRO A 484 -22.34 18.13 38.25
C PRO A 484 -22.14 16.62 38.35
N VAL A 485 -22.18 15.93 37.21
CA VAL A 485 -21.79 14.53 37.15
C VAL A 485 -20.27 14.44 37.19
N THR A 486 -19.73 13.77 38.20
CA THR A 486 -18.29 13.61 38.38
C THR A 486 -17.67 12.72 37.30
N GLY A 487 -16.44 13.04 36.89
CA GLY A 487 -15.67 12.24 35.93
C GLY A 487 -16.01 12.47 34.45
N VAL A 488 -16.97 13.33 34.12
CA VAL A 488 -17.22 13.74 32.73
C VAL A 488 -16.18 14.80 32.34
N PRO A 489 -15.39 14.58 31.26
CA PRO A 489 -14.39 15.56 30.80
C PRO A 489 -15.00 16.92 30.46
N VAL A 490 -14.14 17.95 30.36
CA VAL A 490 -14.50 19.35 30.06
C VAL A 490 -15.02 19.54 28.61
N GLU A 491 -15.01 18.47 27.81
CA GLU A 491 -15.50 18.49 26.43
C GLU A 491 -17.03 18.63 26.42
N GLY A 492 -17.53 19.71 25.82
CA GLY A 492 -18.96 20.06 25.80
C GLY A 492 -19.89 18.91 25.42
N VAL A 493 -21.01 18.80 26.13
CA VAL A 493 -22.05 17.80 25.88
C VAL A 493 -23.08 18.37 24.90
N SER A 494 -23.15 17.77 23.72
CA SER A 494 -24.06 18.22 22.66
C SER A 494 -25.48 17.68 22.82
N ALA A 495 -25.63 16.46 23.32
CA ALA A 495 -26.91 15.81 23.53
C ALA A 495 -26.82 14.66 24.53
N ILE A 496 -27.97 14.36 25.14
CA ILE A 496 -28.14 13.28 26.11
C ILE A 496 -29.31 12.40 25.65
N THR A 497 -29.16 11.09 25.79
CA THR A 497 -30.18 10.11 25.41
C THR A 497 -30.16 8.91 26.35
N GLU A 498 -31.24 8.14 26.33
CA GLU A 498 -31.34 6.84 26.98
C GLU A 498 -31.52 5.78 25.90
N ASP A 499 -30.81 4.65 26.02
CA ASP A 499 -30.98 3.52 25.11
C ASP A 499 -32.06 2.54 25.58
N ALA A 500 -32.40 1.55 24.75
CA ALA A 500 -33.46 0.59 25.06
C ALA A 500 -33.15 -0.30 26.29
N LYS A 501 -31.91 -0.30 26.79
CA LYS A 501 -31.49 -1.01 28.01
C LYS A 501 -31.48 -0.10 29.24
N GLY A 502 -31.94 1.15 29.13
CA GLY A 502 -31.98 2.13 30.22
C GLY A 502 -30.61 2.74 30.55
N ARG A 503 -29.62 2.64 29.64
CA ARG A 503 -28.31 3.27 29.83
C ARG A 503 -28.35 4.70 29.33
N ILE A 504 -27.82 5.62 30.13
CA ILE A 504 -27.72 7.04 29.76
C ILE A 504 -26.43 7.28 28.99
N TRP A 505 -26.55 7.95 27.85
CA TRP A 505 -25.48 8.29 26.95
C TRP A 505 -25.41 9.80 26.75
N ALA A 506 -24.20 10.35 26.73
CA ALA A 506 -23.94 11.72 26.33
C ALA A 506 -22.95 11.75 25.15
N THR A 507 -23.25 12.54 24.14
CA THR A 507 -22.36 12.81 23.00
C THR A 507 -21.58 14.09 23.23
N SER A 508 -20.33 14.12 22.76
CA SER A 508 -19.44 15.25 22.97
C SER A 508 -18.99 15.95 21.69
N LEU A 509 -18.82 17.27 21.80
CA LEU A 509 -18.15 18.07 20.78
C LEU A 509 -16.66 17.70 20.60
N GLY A 510 -16.04 17.04 21.59
CA GLY A 510 -14.68 16.49 21.48
C GLY A 510 -14.58 15.15 20.72
N GLY A 511 -15.73 14.58 20.31
CA GLY A 511 -15.76 13.33 19.54
C GLY A 511 -15.87 12.05 20.36
N SER A 512 -16.16 12.19 21.65
CA SER A 512 -16.34 11.08 22.60
C SER A 512 -17.80 10.75 22.86
N LEU A 513 -18.08 9.48 23.14
CA LEU A 513 -19.32 9.00 23.76
C LEU A 513 -19.08 8.72 25.24
N TYR A 514 -19.95 9.23 26.08
CA TYR A 514 -19.92 9.00 27.53
C TYR A 514 -21.09 8.12 27.93
N ARG A 515 -20.79 6.92 28.46
CA ARG A 515 -21.80 6.15 29.19
C ARG A 515 -21.85 6.68 30.61
N VAL A 516 -22.98 7.25 30.99
CA VAL A 516 -23.18 7.83 32.31
C VAL A 516 -23.68 6.74 33.26
N ALA A 517 -22.86 6.37 34.25
CA ALA A 517 -23.19 5.40 35.28
C ALA A 517 -22.95 6.01 36.67
N PRO A 518 -23.64 5.54 37.73
CA PRO A 518 -23.37 5.98 39.09
C PRO A 518 -21.90 5.72 39.46
N GLY A 519 -21.14 6.78 39.76
CA GLY A 519 -19.78 6.73 40.29
C GLY A 519 -18.64 7.04 39.29
N SER A 520 -18.68 6.51 38.06
CA SER A 520 -17.68 6.85 37.02
C SER A 520 -18.24 6.69 35.60
N PRO A 521 -18.15 7.72 34.74
CA PRO A 521 -18.53 7.60 33.34
C PRO A 521 -17.48 6.78 32.58
N VAL A 522 -17.94 5.98 31.63
CA VAL A 522 -17.05 5.28 30.70
C VAL A 522 -16.90 6.14 29.45
N VAL A 523 -15.66 6.54 29.16
CA VAL A 523 -15.32 7.31 27.96
C VAL A 523 -15.00 6.34 26.83
N ILE A 524 -15.67 6.54 25.70
CA ILE A 524 -15.43 5.82 24.46
C ILE A 524 -15.03 6.87 23.44
N GLY A 525 -13.78 6.85 23.00
CA GLY A 525 -13.21 7.81 22.07
C GLY A 525 -12.46 7.14 20.93
N GLU A 526 -11.48 7.86 20.37
CA GLU A 526 -10.68 7.40 19.22
C GLU A 526 -9.92 6.10 19.52
N ALA A 527 -9.39 5.96 20.74
CA ALA A 527 -8.72 4.74 21.19
C ALA A 527 -9.62 3.49 21.11
N GLN A 528 -10.94 3.67 21.23
CA GLN A 528 -11.95 2.60 21.12
C GLN A 528 -12.56 2.49 19.72
N GLY A 529 -12.11 3.27 18.74
CA GLY A 529 -12.52 3.15 17.33
C GLY A 529 -13.50 4.23 16.82
N LEU A 530 -13.82 5.26 17.61
CA LEU A 530 -14.58 6.42 17.11
C LEU A 530 -13.69 7.33 16.23
N PRO A 531 -14.27 8.15 15.33
CA PRO A 531 -13.49 8.91 14.33
C PRO A 531 -12.78 10.17 14.86
N GLY A 532 -12.89 10.49 16.16
CA GLY A 532 -12.30 11.70 16.77
C GLY A 532 -12.91 13.03 16.32
N SER A 533 -13.98 13.01 15.51
CA SER A 533 -14.74 14.20 15.11
C SER A 533 -15.92 14.46 16.04
N PRO A 534 -16.39 15.72 16.19
CA PRO A 534 -17.54 16.05 17.03
C PRO A 534 -18.75 15.15 16.79
N LEU A 535 -19.34 14.65 17.88
CA LEU A 535 -20.55 13.82 17.88
C LEU A 535 -21.72 14.65 18.41
N TYR A 536 -22.90 14.50 17.81
CA TYR A 536 -24.00 15.44 18.02
C TYR A 536 -25.21 14.82 18.70
N ARG A 537 -25.70 13.67 18.22
CA ARG A 537 -26.85 12.97 18.80
C ARG A 537 -26.67 11.46 18.65
N LEU A 538 -26.84 10.72 19.75
CA LEU A 538 -26.98 9.27 19.74
C LEU A 538 -28.46 8.91 19.78
N LEU A 539 -28.85 7.91 18.98
CA LEU A 539 -30.18 7.36 18.89
C LEU A 539 -30.11 5.83 18.86
N ASP A 540 -30.88 5.16 19.70
CA ASP A 540 -31.07 3.70 19.64
C ASP A 540 -32.27 3.40 18.75
N ASP A 541 -32.09 2.57 17.73
CA ASP A 541 -33.17 2.20 16.80
C ASP A 541 -34.09 1.09 17.34
N GLY A 542 -33.76 0.50 18.50
CA GLY A 542 -34.51 -0.61 19.09
C GLY A 542 -34.40 -1.95 18.33
N ALA A 543 -33.69 -1.95 17.19
CA ALA A 543 -33.43 -3.09 16.32
C ALA A 543 -31.96 -3.56 16.40
N GLY A 544 -31.20 -3.07 17.39
CA GLY A 544 -29.82 -3.46 17.67
C GLY A 544 -28.76 -2.51 17.13
N GLY A 545 -29.14 -1.40 16.51
CA GLY A 545 -28.23 -0.36 16.02
C GLY A 545 -28.25 0.91 16.88
N LEU A 546 -27.07 1.37 17.28
CA LEU A 546 -26.87 2.70 17.84
C LEU A 546 -26.37 3.64 16.73
N TRP A 547 -27.15 4.67 16.45
CA TRP A 547 -26.88 5.69 15.44
C TRP A 547 -26.33 6.94 16.08
N VAL A 548 -25.25 7.49 15.54
CA VAL A 548 -24.61 8.69 16.07
C VAL A 548 -24.34 9.68 14.95
N SER A 549 -25.00 10.84 14.97
CA SER A 549 -24.69 11.92 14.03
C SER A 549 -23.37 12.62 14.40
N SER A 550 -22.62 13.06 13.39
CA SER A 550 -21.31 13.68 13.58
C SER A 550 -21.03 14.78 12.55
N ALA A 551 -19.90 15.48 12.72
CA ALA A 551 -19.43 16.46 11.73
C ALA A 551 -19.06 15.83 10.37
N LYS A 552 -18.84 14.51 10.30
CA LYS A 552 -18.32 13.81 9.11
C LYS A 552 -19.29 12.76 8.55
N GLY A 553 -20.55 12.77 8.99
CA GLY A 553 -21.57 11.82 8.58
C GLY A 553 -22.28 11.17 9.76
N ILE A 554 -22.97 10.07 9.50
CA ILE A 554 -23.71 9.31 10.50
C ILE A 554 -22.97 8.01 10.77
N LEU A 555 -22.70 7.73 12.04
CA LEU A 555 -22.09 6.49 12.49
C LEU A 555 -23.16 5.49 12.88
N ARG A 556 -22.92 4.22 12.60
CA ARG A 556 -23.69 3.11 13.17
C ARG A 556 -22.76 2.18 13.93
N ILE A 557 -23.18 1.83 15.14
CA ILE A 557 -22.50 0.92 16.04
C ILE A 557 -23.49 -0.17 16.41
N GLU A 558 -23.12 -1.44 16.25
CA GLU A 558 -23.95 -2.54 16.72
C GLU A 558 -24.03 -2.52 18.26
N SER A 559 -25.24 -2.55 18.81
CA SER A 559 -25.50 -2.52 20.26
C SER A 559 -24.85 -3.72 20.99
N ALA A 560 -24.68 -4.84 20.29
CA ALA A 560 -23.91 -6.00 20.77
C ALA A 560 -22.43 -5.65 20.98
N GLN A 561 -21.76 -5.06 19.98
CA GLN A 561 -20.36 -4.63 20.09
C GLN A 561 -20.16 -3.62 21.22
N MET A 562 -21.12 -2.70 21.40
CA MET A 562 -21.09 -1.76 22.51
C MET A 562 -21.16 -2.48 23.87
N THR A 563 -21.97 -3.53 23.97
CA THR A 563 -22.10 -4.32 25.20
C THR A 563 -20.81 -5.11 25.49
N GLU A 564 -20.21 -5.72 24.46
CA GLU A 564 -18.91 -6.42 24.56
C GLU A 564 -17.77 -5.49 24.99
N LEU A 565 -17.73 -4.27 24.43
CA LEU A 565 -16.73 -3.25 24.77
C LEU A 565 -16.83 -2.87 26.25
N LEU A 566 -18.05 -2.58 26.72
CA LEU A 566 -18.30 -2.23 28.13
C LEU A 566 -18.00 -3.38 29.09
N ALA A 567 -18.11 -4.63 28.63
CA ALA A 567 -17.75 -5.82 29.41
C ALA A 567 -16.24 -6.16 29.36
N GLY A 568 -15.43 -5.40 28.60
CA GLY A 568 -14.00 -5.65 28.41
C GLY A 568 -13.67 -6.84 27.50
N GLN A 569 -14.67 -7.42 26.84
CA GLN A 569 -14.52 -8.56 25.92
C GLN A 569 -14.00 -8.12 24.54
N ARG A 570 -14.18 -6.84 24.20
CA ARG A 570 -13.74 -6.21 22.97
C ARG A 570 -12.93 -4.96 23.32
N LYS A 571 -11.86 -4.70 22.57
CA LYS A 571 -11.01 -3.51 22.76
C LYS A 571 -11.40 -2.31 21.88
N ARG A 572 -11.92 -2.57 20.67
CA ARG A 572 -12.28 -1.55 19.68
C ARG A 572 -13.61 -1.87 18.99
N LEU A 573 -14.40 -0.85 18.76
CA LEU A 573 -15.64 -0.88 17.98
C LEU A 573 -15.32 -0.89 16.49
N GLU A 574 -16.07 -1.68 15.73
CA GLU A 574 -16.17 -1.51 14.28
C GLU A 574 -17.36 -0.59 13.99
N VAL A 575 -17.04 0.62 13.52
CA VAL A 575 -18.01 1.68 13.27
C VAL A 575 -18.24 1.78 11.76
N ALA A 576 -19.49 1.67 11.33
CA ALA A 576 -19.87 1.99 9.96
C ALA A 576 -20.13 3.50 9.85
N LEU A 577 -19.41 4.19 8.96
CA LEU A 577 -19.62 5.61 8.67
C LEU A 577 -20.40 5.75 7.37
N PHE A 578 -21.50 6.48 7.44
CA PHE A 578 -22.35 6.84 6.32
C PHE A 578 -22.20 8.32 5.98
N ASP A 579 -22.02 8.60 4.69
CA ASP A 579 -21.68 9.91 4.14
C ASP A 579 -22.41 10.15 2.80
N GLN A 580 -21.86 11.03 1.96
CA GLN A 580 -22.46 11.33 0.66
C GLN A 580 -22.58 10.11 -0.25
N ASP A 581 -21.62 9.19 -0.23
CA ASP A 581 -21.62 7.99 -1.07
C ASP A 581 -22.69 6.96 -0.64
N ASP A 582 -23.26 7.15 0.55
CA ASP A 582 -24.38 6.39 1.09
C ASP A 582 -25.70 7.14 1.01
N GLY A 583 -25.80 8.21 0.21
CA GLY A 583 -27.05 8.90 -0.11
C GLY A 583 -27.29 10.20 0.64
N MET A 584 -26.39 10.61 1.54
CA MET A 584 -26.50 11.93 2.16
C MET A 584 -26.21 13.04 1.13
N ARG A 585 -26.92 14.17 1.20
CA ARG A 585 -26.61 15.35 0.36
C ARG A 585 -25.39 16.14 0.85
N THR A 586 -25.04 15.94 2.11
CA THR A 586 -23.90 16.53 2.82
C THR A 586 -23.58 15.62 4.01
N PRO A 587 -22.29 15.42 4.37
CA PRO A 587 -21.94 14.66 5.56
C PRO A 587 -22.16 15.45 6.85
N GLU A 588 -22.28 16.78 6.77
CA GLU A 588 -22.36 17.66 7.93
C GLU A 588 -23.75 17.59 8.59
N CYS A 589 -23.83 16.91 9.73
CA CYS A 589 -25.02 16.91 10.58
C CYS A 589 -25.12 18.20 11.42
N HIS A 590 -26.34 18.53 11.82
CA HIS A 590 -26.60 19.71 12.66
C HIS A 590 -26.60 19.37 14.15
N HIS A 591 -26.16 20.32 15.00
CA HIS A 591 -25.97 20.07 16.45
C HIS A 591 -26.47 21.17 17.39
N VAL A 592 -26.76 22.38 16.89
CA VAL A 592 -27.07 23.56 17.71
C VAL A 592 -28.55 23.61 18.15
N SER A 593 -29.37 22.70 17.64
CA SER A 593 -30.83 22.70 17.78
C SER A 593 -31.31 21.42 18.41
N GLN A 594 -32.40 21.48 19.20
CA GLN A 594 -32.90 20.33 19.93
C GLN A 594 -34.41 20.10 19.71
N PRO A 595 -34.84 18.83 19.53
CA PRO A 595 -33.99 17.64 19.39
C PRO A 595 -33.37 17.51 17.98
N ALA A 596 -32.06 17.25 17.93
CA ALA A 596 -31.27 17.04 16.69
C ALA A 596 -31.43 15.62 16.11
N GLY A 597 -32.65 15.10 16.07
CA GLY A 597 -32.98 13.81 15.49
C GLY A 597 -34.01 13.01 16.27
N TRP A 598 -34.60 12.02 15.62
CA TRP A 598 -35.66 11.18 16.20
C TRP A 598 -35.57 9.75 15.66
N ALA A 599 -35.65 8.75 16.56
CA ALA A 599 -35.60 7.34 16.21
C ALA A 599 -37.01 6.73 16.11
N ASP A 600 -37.26 6.00 15.04
CA ASP A 600 -38.42 5.12 14.90
C ASP A 600 -38.11 3.75 15.51
N PRO A 601 -38.86 3.30 16.52
CA PRO A 601 -38.75 1.95 17.08
C PRO A 601 -38.88 0.81 16.05
N ARG A 602 -39.37 1.10 14.84
CA ARG A 602 -39.42 0.14 13.71
C ARG A 602 -38.09 0.02 12.95
N GLY A 603 -37.03 0.67 13.42
CA GLY A 603 -35.67 0.57 12.90
C GLY A 603 -35.25 1.71 11.97
N GLY A 604 -35.80 2.91 12.09
CA GLY A 604 -35.40 4.09 11.31
C GLY A 604 -34.87 5.21 12.20
N ALA A 605 -34.06 6.13 11.68
CA ALA A 605 -33.65 7.31 12.43
C ALA A 605 -33.53 8.55 11.54
N TRP A 606 -34.16 9.65 11.96
CA TRP A 606 -34.10 10.93 11.28
C TRP A 606 -33.00 11.80 11.88
N PHE A 607 -32.19 12.41 11.01
CA PHE A 607 -31.18 13.37 11.39
C PHE A 607 -31.25 14.65 10.56
N PRO A 608 -31.09 15.83 11.19
CA PRO A 608 -30.92 17.08 10.48
C PRO A 608 -29.47 17.23 9.93
N THR A 609 -29.35 17.82 8.75
CA THR A 609 -28.08 18.12 8.07
C THR A 609 -28.07 19.54 7.51
N THR A 610 -26.92 20.02 7.03
CA THR A 610 -26.80 21.34 6.39
C THR A 610 -27.51 21.44 5.03
N ARG A 611 -28.00 20.31 4.47
CA ARG A 611 -28.73 20.23 3.18
C ARG A 611 -30.03 19.41 3.28
N GLY A 612 -30.77 19.63 4.36
CA GLY A 612 -32.05 19.02 4.64
C GLY A 612 -31.94 17.92 5.69
N PHE A 613 -32.92 17.03 5.73
CA PHE A 613 -32.95 15.88 6.62
C PHE A 613 -32.45 14.63 5.91
N VAL A 614 -32.06 13.64 6.70
CA VAL A 614 -31.76 12.31 6.22
C VAL A 614 -32.46 11.28 7.10
N LEU A 615 -33.06 10.28 6.47
CA LEU A 615 -33.62 9.11 7.11
C LEU A 615 -32.66 7.93 6.95
N ALA A 616 -32.08 7.47 8.06
CA ALA A 616 -31.33 6.23 8.14
C ALA A 616 -32.31 5.05 8.23
N VAL A 617 -32.21 4.08 7.32
CA VAL A 617 -33.14 2.95 7.22
C VAL A 617 -32.43 1.63 7.56
N SER A 618 -32.76 1.01 8.70
CA SER A 618 -32.03 -0.18 9.18
C SER A 618 -32.23 -1.43 8.34
N ARG A 619 -33.42 -1.62 7.77
CA ARG A 619 -33.75 -2.82 6.98
C ARG A 619 -32.92 -2.96 5.70
N ARG A 620 -32.38 -1.85 5.17
CA ARG A 620 -31.58 -1.82 3.95
C ARG A 620 -30.11 -2.16 4.17
N MET A 621 -29.70 -2.34 5.43
CA MET A 621 -28.33 -2.71 5.80
C MET A 621 -28.21 -4.18 6.20
N GLY A 622 -29.03 -5.06 5.61
CA GLY A 622 -28.93 -6.50 5.86
C GLY A 622 -27.49 -6.99 5.68
N ARG A 623 -27.12 -8.07 6.39
CA ARG A 623 -25.78 -8.68 6.31
C ARG A 623 -25.48 -9.12 4.89
N THR A 624 -24.88 -8.23 4.09
CA THR A 624 -24.46 -8.56 2.73
C THR A 624 -23.27 -9.50 2.83
N PRO A 625 -23.27 -10.64 2.11
CA PRO A 625 -22.12 -11.53 2.13
C PRO A 625 -20.88 -10.78 1.64
N PRO A 626 -19.71 -11.07 2.21
CA PRO A 626 -18.48 -10.36 1.88
C PRO A 626 -18.20 -10.47 0.37
N PRO A 627 -17.71 -9.38 -0.24
CA PRO A 627 -17.36 -9.39 -1.65
C PRO A 627 -16.24 -10.42 -1.90
N LYS A 628 -16.33 -11.13 -3.02
CA LYS A 628 -15.29 -12.08 -3.44
C LYS A 628 -14.14 -11.29 -4.06
N ALA A 629 -12.97 -11.36 -3.44
CA ALA A 629 -11.75 -10.82 -4.02
C ALA A 629 -11.33 -11.65 -5.25
N ARG A 630 -10.63 -11.01 -6.19
CA ARG A 630 -10.04 -11.63 -7.38
C ARG A 630 -8.73 -10.93 -7.72
N VAL A 631 -7.72 -11.71 -8.08
CA VAL A 631 -6.48 -11.17 -8.68
C VAL A 631 -6.74 -10.86 -10.15
N GLU A 632 -6.40 -9.66 -10.59
CA GLU A 632 -6.63 -9.22 -11.98
C GLU A 632 -5.39 -9.42 -12.84
N GLU A 633 -4.23 -9.01 -12.35
CA GLU A 633 -2.97 -9.14 -13.07
C GLU A 633 -1.80 -9.06 -12.10
N ALA A 634 -0.65 -9.59 -12.52
CA ALA A 634 0.63 -9.35 -11.87
C ALA A 634 1.57 -8.68 -12.87
N ILE A 635 2.14 -7.55 -12.47
CA ILE A 635 3.11 -6.80 -13.26
C ILE A 635 4.50 -7.12 -12.72
N TRP A 636 5.33 -7.67 -13.60
CA TRP A 636 6.73 -7.97 -13.33
C TRP A 636 7.59 -7.51 -14.50
N ASP A 637 8.62 -6.71 -14.21
CA ASP A 637 9.51 -6.13 -15.23
C ASP A 637 8.75 -5.46 -16.40
N ASN A 638 7.69 -4.70 -16.08
CA ASN A 638 6.75 -4.08 -17.02
C ASN A 638 5.96 -5.05 -17.92
N HIS A 639 5.98 -6.35 -17.64
CA HIS A 639 5.16 -7.35 -18.31
C HIS A 639 3.97 -7.72 -17.41
N ALA A 640 2.76 -7.55 -17.93
CA ALA A 640 1.53 -7.97 -17.27
C ALA A 640 1.26 -9.45 -17.53
N VAL A 641 1.03 -10.22 -16.46
CA VAL A 641 0.66 -11.63 -16.52
C VAL A 641 -0.81 -11.77 -16.10
N PRO A 642 -1.68 -12.34 -16.96
CA PRO A 642 -3.10 -12.51 -16.66
C PRO A 642 -3.35 -13.50 -15.51
N PRO A 643 -4.54 -13.46 -14.89
CA PRO A 643 -4.84 -14.24 -13.70
C PRO A 643 -5.20 -15.68 -14.07
N GLY A 644 -4.73 -16.65 -13.27
CA GLY A 644 -5.14 -18.06 -13.38
C GLY A 644 -4.01 -19.10 -13.49
N GLY A 645 -2.74 -18.68 -13.47
CA GLY A 645 -1.58 -19.58 -13.50
C GLY A 645 -0.59 -19.35 -12.35
N SER A 646 0.43 -20.20 -12.25
CA SER A 646 1.61 -19.94 -11.43
C SER A 646 2.49 -18.89 -12.10
N LEU A 647 2.77 -17.79 -11.40
CA LEU A 647 3.70 -16.77 -11.84
C LEU A 647 5.13 -17.22 -11.54
N ARG A 648 5.93 -17.46 -12.58
CA ARG A 648 7.35 -17.78 -12.43
C ARG A 648 8.19 -16.57 -12.79
N LEU A 649 8.93 -16.05 -11.82
CA LEU A 649 9.78 -14.88 -11.94
C LEU A 649 11.20 -15.31 -12.29
N ASP A 650 11.80 -14.69 -13.31
CA ASP A 650 13.19 -14.96 -13.67
C ASP A 650 14.16 -14.52 -12.54
N PRO A 651 15.37 -15.11 -12.49
CA PRO A 651 16.35 -14.75 -11.47
C PRO A 651 16.70 -13.26 -11.49
N GLY A 652 16.37 -12.53 -10.43
CA GLY A 652 16.52 -11.08 -10.44
C GLY A 652 15.90 -10.41 -9.22
N SER A 653 15.95 -9.08 -9.21
CA SER A 653 15.34 -8.26 -8.16
C SER A 653 14.45 -7.21 -8.82
N HIS A 654 13.40 -7.65 -9.51
CA HIS A 654 12.41 -6.74 -10.07
C HIS A 654 11.26 -6.55 -9.09
N PRO A 655 10.70 -5.33 -9.00
CA PRO A 655 9.49 -5.11 -8.23
C PRO A 655 8.36 -5.93 -8.82
N LEU A 656 7.65 -6.64 -7.94
CA LEU A 656 6.42 -7.35 -8.27
C LEU A 656 5.24 -6.51 -7.78
N GLU A 657 4.33 -6.18 -8.68
CA GLU A 657 3.07 -5.52 -8.33
C GLU A 657 1.90 -6.44 -8.69
N ILE A 658 1.01 -6.70 -7.75
CA ILE A 658 -0.16 -7.57 -7.95
C ILE A 658 -1.40 -6.70 -7.81
N HIS A 659 -2.22 -6.66 -8.86
CA HIS A 659 -3.48 -5.94 -8.88
C HIS A 659 -4.62 -6.89 -8.58
N PHE A 660 -5.55 -6.44 -7.76
CA PHE A 660 -6.70 -7.23 -7.34
C PHE A 660 -7.93 -6.36 -7.18
N THR A 661 -9.10 -6.98 -7.31
CA THR A 661 -10.39 -6.30 -7.28
C THR A 661 -11.40 -7.11 -6.50
N ALA A 662 -12.55 -6.50 -6.24
CA ALA A 662 -13.76 -7.21 -5.90
C ALA A 662 -14.95 -6.44 -6.48
N LEU A 663 -15.94 -7.18 -6.98
CA LEU A 663 -17.07 -6.64 -7.71
C LEU A 663 -18.26 -6.47 -6.77
N ARG A 664 -18.49 -5.22 -6.37
CA ARG A 664 -19.73 -4.73 -5.76
C ARG A 664 -19.97 -3.34 -6.28
N PHE A 665 -20.80 -3.20 -7.30
CA PHE A 665 -20.95 -1.92 -7.96
C PHE A 665 -21.48 -0.89 -6.97
N ALA A 666 -22.60 -1.15 -6.29
CA ALA A 666 -23.28 -0.22 -5.40
C ALA A 666 -22.32 0.49 -4.41
N TRP A 667 -21.34 -0.22 -3.85
CA TRP A 667 -20.39 0.34 -2.88
C TRP A 667 -18.93 -0.01 -3.18
N ALA A 668 -18.53 -0.01 -4.45
CA ALA A 668 -17.20 -0.46 -4.89
C ALA A 668 -16.05 0.28 -4.19
N GLU A 669 -16.22 1.57 -3.96
CA GLU A 669 -15.24 2.44 -3.30
C GLU A 669 -15.12 2.15 -1.80
N LYS A 670 -16.12 1.53 -1.16
CA LYS A 670 -16.09 1.23 0.28
C LYS A 670 -15.51 -0.14 0.61
N ILE A 671 -15.23 -0.96 -0.40
CA ILE A 671 -14.61 -2.28 -0.20
C ILE A 671 -13.23 -2.09 0.43
N ARG A 672 -12.96 -2.87 1.49
CA ARG A 672 -11.66 -2.93 2.14
C ARG A 672 -10.94 -4.22 1.76
N PHE A 673 -9.64 -4.13 1.54
CA PHE A 673 -8.79 -5.26 1.18
C PHE A 673 -7.74 -5.53 2.23
N ARG A 674 -7.39 -6.82 2.37
CA ARG A 674 -6.19 -7.25 3.05
C ARG A 674 -5.50 -8.33 2.21
N TYR A 675 -4.18 -8.35 2.24
CA TYR A 675 -3.40 -9.36 1.55
C TYR A 675 -2.26 -9.91 2.41
N ARG A 676 -1.72 -11.05 2.01
CA ARG A 676 -0.43 -11.56 2.50
C ARG A 676 0.22 -12.47 1.46
N MET A 677 1.55 -12.47 1.42
CA MET A 677 2.36 -13.45 0.70
C MET A 677 2.80 -14.54 1.67
N GLU A 678 2.11 -15.69 1.68
CA GLU A 678 2.51 -16.82 2.53
C GLU A 678 3.94 -17.26 2.19
N GLY A 679 4.77 -17.39 3.23
CA GLY A 679 6.21 -17.66 3.12
C GLY A 679 7.09 -16.40 3.16
N LEU A 680 6.50 -15.20 3.05
CA LEU A 680 7.21 -13.92 3.14
C LEU A 680 6.63 -12.99 4.22
N ASP A 681 5.32 -12.80 4.22
CA ASP A 681 4.62 -11.91 5.17
C ASP A 681 4.20 -12.69 6.42
N PRO A 682 4.52 -12.22 7.64
CA PRO A 682 4.14 -12.90 8.88
C PRO A 682 2.65 -12.75 9.22
N ASP A 683 2.06 -11.59 8.90
CA ASP A 683 0.68 -11.22 9.20
C ASP A 683 -0.03 -10.65 7.97
N TRP A 684 -1.36 -10.51 8.04
CA TRP A 684 -2.15 -9.82 7.02
C TRP A 684 -1.88 -8.32 7.00
N ILE A 685 -1.71 -7.76 5.81
CA ILE A 685 -1.52 -6.33 5.56
C ILE A 685 -2.84 -5.75 5.08
N GLU A 686 -3.42 -4.80 5.84
CA GLU A 686 -4.62 -4.06 5.42
C GLU A 686 -4.22 -2.83 4.59
N THR A 687 -4.79 -2.70 3.40
CA THR A 687 -4.48 -1.60 2.47
C THR A 687 -5.56 -0.53 2.40
N GLY A 688 -6.58 -0.63 3.25
CA GLY A 688 -7.76 0.20 3.12
C GLY A 688 -8.46 -0.09 1.79
N GLN A 689 -8.49 0.90 0.89
CA GLN A 689 -9.15 0.84 -0.43
C GLN A 689 -8.18 0.57 -1.60
N LEU A 690 -6.86 0.52 -1.36
CA LEU A 690 -5.88 0.27 -2.41
C LEU A 690 -6.07 -1.15 -2.97
N ARG A 691 -6.13 -1.21 -4.30
CA ARG A 691 -6.38 -2.42 -5.13
C ARG A 691 -5.09 -3.02 -5.70
N SER A 692 -3.96 -2.77 -5.05
CA SER A 692 -2.67 -3.33 -5.43
C SER A 692 -1.77 -3.65 -4.23
N ALA A 693 -0.90 -4.64 -4.40
CA ALA A 693 0.16 -5.02 -3.49
C ALA A 693 1.50 -4.88 -4.20
N ARG A 694 2.49 -4.25 -3.56
CA ARG A 694 3.82 -4.02 -4.14
C ARG A 694 4.91 -4.66 -3.29
N TYR A 695 5.66 -5.58 -3.90
CA TYR A 695 6.82 -6.25 -3.30
C TYR A 695 8.09 -5.78 -4.02
N GLY A 696 8.95 -5.05 -3.30
CA GLY A 696 10.19 -4.50 -3.89
C GLY A 696 11.23 -5.57 -4.23
N ARG A 697 11.28 -6.65 -3.44
CA ARG A 697 12.17 -7.81 -3.69
C ARG A 697 11.54 -9.07 -3.10
N VAL A 698 11.34 -10.07 -3.94
CA VAL A 698 10.91 -11.40 -3.52
C VAL A 698 12.16 -12.30 -3.50
N PRO A 699 12.52 -12.93 -2.37
CA PRO A 699 13.63 -13.89 -2.33
C PRO A 699 13.33 -15.13 -3.20
N PRO A 700 14.35 -15.92 -3.61
CA PRO A 700 14.10 -17.19 -4.31
C PRO A 700 13.28 -18.17 -3.45
N GLY A 701 12.23 -18.74 -4.03
CA GLY A 701 11.33 -19.64 -3.30
C GLY A 701 9.95 -19.77 -3.96
N HIS A 702 9.09 -20.57 -3.32
CA HIS A 702 7.69 -20.71 -3.67
C HIS A 702 6.83 -19.99 -2.65
N TYR A 703 5.94 -19.14 -3.14
CA TYR A 703 5.07 -18.29 -2.35
C TYR A 703 3.63 -18.40 -2.84
N ARG A 704 2.70 -18.03 -1.96
CA ARG A 704 1.28 -17.94 -2.30
C ARG A 704 0.74 -16.59 -1.85
N PHE A 705 0.39 -15.76 -2.83
CA PHE A 705 -0.29 -14.50 -2.57
C PHE A 705 -1.76 -14.77 -2.30
N LEU A 706 -2.26 -14.25 -1.18
CA LEU A 706 -3.65 -14.36 -0.75
C LEU A 706 -4.24 -12.96 -0.59
N VAL A 707 -5.44 -12.74 -1.12
CA VAL A 707 -6.20 -11.51 -0.92
C VAL A 707 -7.64 -11.79 -0.51
N GLN A 708 -8.13 -11.01 0.45
CA GLN A 708 -9.50 -11.04 0.93
C GLN A 708 -10.12 -9.65 0.87
N ALA A 709 -11.44 -9.61 0.78
CA ALA A 709 -12.20 -8.37 0.74
C ALA A 709 -13.34 -8.39 1.76
N ARG A 710 -13.72 -7.21 2.25
CA ARG A 710 -14.88 -6.99 3.10
C ARG A 710 -15.58 -5.67 2.81
N MET A 711 -16.85 -5.58 3.18
CA MET A 711 -17.51 -4.30 3.37
C MET A 711 -17.15 -3.72 4.75
N PRO A 712 -17.21 -2.39 4.95
CA PRO A 712 -17.03 -1.80 6.28
C PRO A 712 -18.02 -2.38 7.30
N GLY A 713 -17.53 -2.79 8.48
CA GLY A 713 -18.35 -3.45 9.51
C GLY A 713 -18.80 -4.88 9.18
N GLY A 714 -18.37 -5.42 8.04
CA GLY A 714 -18.60 -6.81 7.65
C GLY A 714 -17.41 -7.73 7.97
N GLU A 715 -17.65 -9.03 7.88
CA GLU A 715 -16.61 -10.05 8.00
C GLU A 715 -15.74 -10.10 6.74
N TRP A 716 -14.51 -10.59 6.87
CA TRP A 716 -13.63 -10.87 5.73
C TRP A 716 -14.15 -12.07 4.93
N SER A 717 -13.97 -12.05 3.60
CA SER A 717 -14.32 -13.19 2.75
C SER A 717 -13.64 -14.47 3.21
N THR A 718 -14.41 -15.55 3.37
CA THR A 718 -13.89 -16.84 3.88
C THR A 718 -12.90 -17.48 2.92
N GLN A 719 -13.16 -17.38 1.62
CA GLN A 719 -12.24 -17.80 0.57
C GLN A 719 -11.38 -16.59 0.14
N ALA A 720 -10.07 -16.75 0.21
CA ALA A 720 -9.11 -15.80 -0.36
C ALA A 720 -8.94 -16.10 -1.86
N ALA A 721 -8.75 -15.07 -2.67
CA ALA A 721 -8.22 -15.28 -4.01
C ALA A 721 -6.71 -15.53 -3.91
N GLU A 722 -6.23 -16.52 -4.66
CA GLU A 722 -4.87 -17.02 -4.56
C GLU A 722 -4.11 -16.84 -5.88
N LEU A 723 -2.83 -16.50 -5.80
CA LEU A 723 -1.87 -16.53 -6.90
C LEU A 723 -0.59 -17.23 -6.44
N ALA A 724 -0.20 -18.30 -7.12
CA ALA A 724 1.07 -18.98 -6.86
C ALA A 724 2.22 -18.19 -7.50
N VAL A 725 3.27 -17.90 -6.72
CA VAL A 725 4.43 -17.12 -7.16
C VAL A 725 5.70 -17.92 -6.90
N GLU A 726 6.49 -18.20 -7.95
CA GLU A 726 7.79 -18.86 -7.86
C GLU A 726 8.88 -17.87 -8.28
N GLN A 727 9.81 -17.56 -7.38
CA GLN A 727 11.00 -16.78 -7.71
C GLN A 727 12.18 -17.73 -7.97
N ALA A 728 12.67 -17.75 -9.21
CA ALA A 728 13.82 -18.57 -9.56
C ALA A 728 15.12 -18.07 -8.88
N PRO A 729 15.99 -18.97 -8.39
CA PRO A 729 17.29 -18.61 -7.82
C PRO A 729 18.27 -18.18 -8.91
N ARG A 730 19.20 -17.27 -8.58
CA ARG A 730 20.34 -16.95 -9.46
C ARG A 730 21.26 -18.16 -9.58
N PHE A 731 22.03 -18.26 -10.67
CA PHE A 731 22.94 -19.38 -10.91
C PHE A 731 23.85 -19.69 -9.70
N TYR A 732 24.42 -18.67 -9.06
CA TYR A 732 25.30 -18.84 -7.89
C TYR A 732 24.57 -19.21 -6.59
N GLN A 733 23.23 -19.14 -6.58
CA GLN A 733 22.38 -19.55 -5.46
C GLN A 733 21.89 -21.00 -5.62
N THR A 734 22.25 -21.67 -6.73
CA THR A 734 21.90 -23.07 -6.97
C THR A 734 22.81 -24.02 -6.17
N GLY A 735 22.27 -25.17 -5.76
CA GLY A 735 23.04 -26.20 -5.05
C GLY A 735 24.19 -26.81 -5.87
N TRP A 736 24.08 -26.82 -7.20
CA TRP A 736 25.16 -27.29 -8.07
C TRP A 736 26.31 -26.30 -8.14
N PHE A 737 26.04 -25.00 -8.14
CA PHE A 737 27.11 -24.00 -8.05
C PHE A 737 27.88 -24.11 -6.73
N THR A 738 27.18 -24.30 -5.60
CA THR A 738 27.86 -24.50 -4.32
C THR A 738 28.66 -25.82 -4.31
N ALA A 739 28.15 -26.89 -4.92
CA ALA A 739 28.89 -28.13 -5.10
C ALA A 739 30.15 -27.96 -5.98
N LEU A 740 30.04 -27.21 -7.09
CA LEU A 740 31.18 -26.89 -7.95
C LEU A 740 32.20 -26.00 -7.24
N LEU A 741 31.76 -25.02 -6.45
CA LEU A 741 32.63 -24.18 -5.63
C LEU A 741 33.37 -25.01 -4.58
N LEU A 742 32.69 -25.98 -3.96
CA LEU A 742 33.29 -26.91 -3.00
C LEU A 742 34.32 -27.80 -3.69
N LEU A 743 34.00 -28.38 -4.86
CA LEU A 743 34.92 -29.17 -5.66
C LEU A 743 36.14 -28.35 -6.13
N PHE A 744 35.93 -27.11 -6.55
CA PHE A 744 36.99 -26.18 -6.91
C PHE A 744 37.88 -25.89 -5.71
N SER A 745 37.29 -25.63 -4.54
CA SER A 745 38.03 -25.39 -3.29
C SER A 745 38.86 -26.61 -2.87
N ILE A 746 38.30 -27.82 -2.99
CA ILE A 746 39.02 -29.09 -2.77
C ILE A 746 40.16 -29.25 -3.79
N GLY A 747 39.91 -28.91 -5.06
CA GLY A 747 40.91 -28.93 -6.13
C GLY A 747 42.06 -27.96 -5.86
N VAL A 748 41.77 -26.72 -5.46
CA VAL A 748 42.77 -25.72 -5.07
C VAL A 748 43.55 -26.17 -3.84
N ALA A 749 42.88 -26.68 -2.81
CA ALA A 749 43.55 -27.23 -1.63
C ALA A 749 44.49 -28.39 -1.99
N SER A 750 44.05 -29.28 -2.89
CA SER A 750 44.87 -30.38 -3.42
C SER A 750 46.06 -29.88 -4.25
N ALA A 751 45.86 -28.86 -5.08
CA ALA A 751 46.92 -28.24 -5.88
C ALA A 751 47.94 -27.52 -4.98
N LEU A 752 47.49 -26.76 -3.99
CA LEU A 752 48.35 -26.12 -2.99
C LEU A 752 49.11 -27.15 -2.16
N TYR A 753 48.45 -28.27 -1.80
CA TYR A 753 49.11 -29.37 -1.10
C TYR A 753 50.20 -30.02 -1.96
N ARG A 754 49.91 -30.28 -3.25
CA ARG A 754 50.90 -30.81 -4.21
C ARG A 754 52.05 -29.83 -4.46
N TRP A 755 51.75 -28.53 -4.59
CA TRP A 755 52.74 -27.48 -4.75
C TRP A 755 53.64 -27.35 -3.51
N ARG A 756 53.05 -27.42 -2.31
CA ARG A 756 53.79 -27.48 -1.05
C ARG A 756 54.72 -28.69 -1.01
N ILE A 757 54.24 -29.88 -1.41
CA ILE A 757 55.09 -31.07 -1.51
C ILE A 757 56.22 -30.87 -2.53
N HIS A 758 55.95 -30.25 -3.68
CA HIS A 758 56.97 -29.98 -4.70
C HIS A 758 58.06 -29.03 -4.17
N ILE A 759 57.69 -27.94 -3.51
CA ILE A 759 58.64 -27.01 -2.87
C ILE A 759 59.45 -27.72 -1.79
N ILE A 760 58.81 -28.55 -0.97
CA ILE A 760 59.50 -29.33 0.07
C ILE A 760 60.51 -30.27 -0.58
N ARG A 761 60.15 -31.02 -1.63
CA ARG A 761 61.07 -31.89 -2.37
C ARG A 761 62.25 -31.12 -2.94
N GLY A 762 62.02 -29.93 -3.51
CA GLY A 762 63.08 -29.05 -4.01
C GLY A 762 64.07 -28.61 -2.92
N ARG A 763 63.58 -28.29 -1.72
CA ARG A 763 64.43 -27.96 -0.56
C ARG A 763 65.23 -29.16 -0.06
N TYR A 764 64.61 -30.36 0.00
CA TYR A 764 65.32 -31.58 0.38
C TYR A 764 66.43 -31.94 -0.62
N SER A 765 66.21 -31.79 -1.94
CA SER A 765 67.24 -32.05 -2.94
C SER A 765 68.40 -31.05 -2.88
N ALA A 766 68.12 -29.77 -2.59
CA ALA A 766 69.17 -28.76 -2.43
C ALA A 766 70.05 -29.01 -1.19
N VAL A 767 69.45 -29.41 -0.07
CA VAL A 767 70.20 -29.74 1.15
C VAL A 767 71.06 -31.00 0.99
N LEU A 768 70.57 -32.01 0.24
CA LEU A 768 71.34 -33.21 -0.09
C LEU A 768 72.49 -32.93 -1.06
N ALA A 769 72.27 -32.06 -2.05
CA ALA A 769 73.31 -31.64 -2.98
C ALA A 769 74.43 -30.87 -2.26
N GLU A 770 74.07 -30.01 -1.31
CA GLU A 770 75.04 -29.24 -0.53
C GLU A 770 75.83 -30.13 0.43
N ARG A 771 75.19 -31.09 1.12
CA ARG A 771 75.91 -32.09 1.94
C ARG A 771 76.89 -32.94 1.13
N ASN A 772 76.54 -33.33 -0.10
CA ASN A 772 77.42 -34.11 -0.97
C ASN A 772 78.51 -33.25 -1.65
N ARG A 773 78.29 -31.94 -1.82
CA ARG A 773 79.30 -31.00 -2.34
C ARG A 773 80.36 -30.73 -1.28
N ILE A 774 79.89 -30.41 -0.07
CA ILE A 774 80.70 -30.22 1.12
C ILE A 774 81.56 -31.47 1.34
N ALA A 775 80.97 -32.68 1.47
CA ALA A 775 81.70 -33.95 1.64
C ALA A 775 82.82 -34.21 0.61
N ARG A 776 82.71 -33.71 -0.63
CA ARG A 776 83.74 -33.86 -1.67
C ARG A 776 84.89 -32.86 -1.51
N GLU A 777 84.62 -31.59 -1.20
CA GLU A 777 85.66 -30.58 -0.95
C GLU A 777 86.54 -30.95 0.29
N TRP A 778 85.98 -31.59 1.31
CA TRP A 778 86.77 -32.12 2.44
C TRP A 778 87.73 -33.24 2.02
N HIS A 779 87.28 -34.14 1.14
CA HIS A 779 88.07 -35.28 0.71
C HIS A 779 89.26 -34.81 -0.13
N ASP A 780 89.04 -33.83 -1.01
CA ASP A 780 90.06 -33.33 -1.93
C ASP A 780 91.16 -32.53 -1.21
N THR A 781 90.82 -31.76 -0.18
CA THR A 781 91.81 -30.94 0.55
C THR A 781 92.71 -31.80 1.47
N LEU A 782 92.17 -32.87 2.07
CA LEU A 782 92.94 -33.80 2.89
C LEU A 782 93.81 -34.74 2.05
N LEU A 783 93.30 -35.20 0.90
CA LEU A 783 94.06 -36.07 -0.02
C LEU A 783 95.24 -35.34 -0.67
N ALA A 784 95.07 -34.06 -1.05
CA ALA A 784 96.17 -33.26 -1.57
C ALA A 784 97.30 -33.05 -0.55
N GLY A 785 96.96 -32.85 0.72
CA GLY A 785 97.93 -32.73 1.82
C GLY A 785 98.71 -34.04 2.06
N PHE A 786 98.03 -35.20 2.02
CA PHE A 786 98.70 -36.48 2.21
C PHE A 786 99.56 -36.90 1.00
N ALA A 787 99.14 -36.60 -0.22
CA ALA A 787 99.93 -36.90 -1.43
C ALA A 787 101.28 -36.15 -1.45
N ALA A 788 101.31 -34.89 -1.00
CA ALA A 788 102.54 -34.10 -0.88
C ALA A 788 103.54 -34.70 0.13
N ILE A 789 103.04 -35.30 1.21
CA ILE A 789 103.87 -35.96 2.22
C ILE A 789 104.44 -37.29 1.67
N THR A 790 103.64 -38.07 0.95
CA THR A 790 104.06 -39.35 0.37
C THR A 790 105.11 -39.18 -0.74
N TRP A 791 104.92 -38.20 -1.63
CA TRP A 791 105.88 -37.92 -2.71
C TRP A 791 107.26 -37.54 -2.16
N GLN A 792 107.31 -36.72 -1.12
CA GLN A 792 108.61 -36.37 -0.53
C GLN A 792 109.31 -37.56 0.15
N LEU A 793 108.55 -38.47 0.76
CA LEU A 793 109.10 -39.69 1.35
C LEU A 793 109.68 -40.64 0.28
N GLU A 794 109.04 -40.74 -0.89
CA GLU A 794 109.53 -41.56 -2.01
C GLU A 794 110.79 -40.99 -2.67
N GLU A 795 110.91 -39.65 -2.81
CA GLU A 795 112.13 -39.03 -3.34
C GLU A 795 113.33 -39.18 -2.39
N THR A 796 113.08 -39.15 -1.08
CA THR A 796 114.12 -39.43 -0.07
C THR A 796 114.59 -40.89 -0.12
N LEU A 797 113.69 -41.84 -0.41
CA LEU A 797 114.01 -43.27 -0.54
C LEU A 797 114.83 -43.59 -1.80
N SER A 798 114.60 -42.86 -2.89
CA SER A 798 115.31 -42.97 -4.16
C SER A 798 116.79 -42.53 -4.05
N ARG A 799 117.08 -41.47 -3.27
CA ARG A 799 118.44 -40.90 -3.17
C ARG A 799 119.38 -41.59 -2.15
N LEU A 800 118.87 -42.54 -1.36
CA LEU A 800 119.63 -43.25 -0.32
C LEU A 800 120.64 -44.30 -0.85
N LYS A 801 120.67 -44.59 -2.15
CA LYS A 801 121.57 -45.60 -2.75
C LYS A 801 122.84 -45.05 -3.38
N GLU A 802 122.98 -43.74 -3.59
CA GLU A 802 124.13 -43.18 -4.32
C GLU A 802 125.10 -42.33 -3.47
N MET A 803 124.69 -41.75 -2.33
CA MET A 803 125.61 -41.03 -1.41
C MET A 803 125.12 -41.07 0.05
N PRO A 804 125.81 -41.74 1.01
CA PRO A 804 125.27 -41.97 2.36
C PRO A 804 125.27 -40.77 3.33
N ALA A 805 125.81 -39.61 2.95
CA ALA A 805 126.10 -38.54 3.92
C ALA A 805 125.11 -37.35 3.96
N GLN A 806 123.97 -37.40 3.25
CA GLN A 806 123.01 -36.28 3.19
C GLN A 806 121.55 -36.63 3.56
N ALA A 807 121.28 -37.80 4.15
CA ALA A 807 119.92 -38.28 4.39
C ALA A 807 119.19 -37.70 5.64
N GLU A 808 119.87 -36.98 6.54
CA GLU A 808 119.30 -36.60 7.84
C GLU A 808 118.42 -35.31 7.78
N ALA A 809 118.76 -34.35 6.92
CA ALA A 809 118.05 -33.06 6.86
C ALA A 809 116.64 -33.12 6.23
N THR A 810 116.35 -34.15 5.43
CA THR A 810 115.10 -34.23 4.66
C THR A 810 113.94 -34.81 5.48
N VAL A 811 114.23 -35.65 6.49
CA VAL A 811 113.21 -36.27 7.35
C VAL A 811 112.58 -35.27 8.32
N GLU A 812 113.32 -34.26 8.76
CA GLU A 812 112.85 -33.26 9.74
C GLU A 812 111.79 -32.31 9.15
N LEU A 813 111.85 -32.04 7.85
CA LEU A 813 110.90 -31.18 7.15
C LEU A 813 109.51 -31.83 7.00
N ALA A 814 109.46 -33.13 6.73
CA ALA A 814 108.22 -33.88 6.60
C ALA A 814 107.41 -33.93 7.91
N LEU A 815 108.09 -33.95 9.06
CA LEU A 815 107.44 -33.97 10.37
C LEU A 815 106.71 -32.65 10.70
N LYS A 816 107.26 -31.51 10.25
CA LYS A 816 106.63 -30.18 10.47
C LYS A 816 105.33 -30.01 9.67
N MET A 817 105.24 -30.58 8.46
CA MET A 817 104.04 -30.45 7.62
C MET A 817 102.83 -31.19 8.19
N VAL A 818 103.03 -32.34 8.84
CA VAL A 818 101.94 -33.10 9.49
C VAL A 818 101.28 -32.33 10.64
N GLN A 819 102.04 -31.51 11.36
CA GLN A 819 101.53 -30.77 12.51
C GLN A 819 100.64 -29.58 12.10
N HIS A 820 100.89 -28.94 10.95
CA HIS A 820 100.13 -27.80 10.44
C HIS A 820 98.68 -28.19 10.07
N TYR A 821 98.51 -29.26 9.29
CA TYR A 821 97.20 -29.72 8.84
C TYR A 821 96.30 -30.26 9.97
N ARG A 822 96.87 -30.62 11.13
CA ARG A 822 96.09 -31.02 12.31
C ARG A 822 95.37 -29.85 12.99
N ALA A 823 95.92 -28.64 12.90
CA ALA A 823 95.33 -27.45 13.54
C ALA A 823 94.11 -26.92 12.74
N GLU A 824 94.19 -27.00 11.42
CA GLU A 824 93.16 -26.51 10.49
C GLU A 824 91.83 -27.29 10.63
N ALA A 825 91.90 -28.60 10.87
CA ALA A 825 90.72 -29.45 11.09
C ALA A 825 89.88 -29.07 12.34
N ARG A 826 90.44 -28.38 13.34
CA ARG A 826 89.72 -28.00 14.56
C ARG A 826 88.88 -26.73 14.42
N SER A 827 89.28 -25.79 13.56
CA SER A 827 88.59 -24.50 13.40
C SER A 827 87.17 -24.65 12.83
N VAL A 828 86.95 -25.66 11.97
CA VAL A 828 85.70 -25.83 11.21
C VAL A 828 84.55 -26.41 12.06
N ILE A 829 84.85 -26.96 13.23
CA ILE A 829 83.82 -27.48 14.15
C ILE A 829 83.05 -26.34 14.85
N TRP A 830 83.63 -25.14 14.91
CA TRP A 830 83.07 -24.00 15.66
C TRP A 830 81.97 -23.23 14.90
N ASP A 831 82.04 -23.14 13.58
CA ASP A 831 81.12 -22.33 12.75
C ASP A 831 79.72 -22.95 12.57
N LEU A 832 79.52 -24.22 12.91
CA LEU A 832 78.25 -24.93 12.72
C LEU A 832 77.17 -24.59 13.77
N ARG A 833 77.46 -23.78 14.79
CA ARG A 833 76.65 -23.74 16.02
C ARG A 833 75.64 -22.60 16.22
N GLU A 834 75.57 -21.49 15.45
CA GLU A 834 74.62 -20.42 15.86
C GLU A 834 74.09 -19.46 14.79
N SER A 835 72.74 -19.35 14.70
CA SER A 835 72.02 -18.16 14.22
C SER A 835 70.58 -18.09 14.78
N ARG A 836 70.30 -17.17 15.70
CA ARG A 836 68.94 -16.69 16.04
C ARG A 836 69.03 -15.25 16.55
N LEU A 837 68.31 -14.34 15.89
CA LEU A 837 67.93 -13.01 16.40
C LEU A 837 66.47 -12.84 15.99
N ASP A 838 65.56 -13.15 16.90
CA ASP A 838 64.15 -12.78 16.82
C ASP A 838 63.89 -11.85 18.01
N SER A 839 63.45 -10.60 17.75
CA SER A 839 62.84 -9.64 18.71
C SER A 839 63.65 -8.48 19.34
N GLU A 840 64.77 -8.00 18.76
CA GLU A 840 65.43 -6.76 19.23
C GLU A 840 65.52 -5.67 18.15
N THR A 841 65.47 -4.39 18.55
CA THR A 841 65.68 -3.25 17.64
C THR A 841 67.16 -3.19 17.21
N LEU A 842 67.46 -2.67 16.01
CA LEU A 842 68.84 -2.60 15.50
C LEU A 842 69.82 -1.93 16.47
N ALA A 843 69.40 -0.87 17.17
CA ALA A 843 70.24 -0.20 18.17
C ALA A 843 70.59 -1.13 19.33
N SER A 844 69.66 -1.96 19.82
CA SER A 844 69.90 -2.97 20.87
C SER A 844 70.84 -4.07 20.38
N ALA A 845 70.62 -4.58 19.18
CA ALA A 845 71.48 -5.61 18.59
C ALA A 845 72.92 -5.10 18.39
N VAL A 846 73.09 -3.85 17.96
CA VAL A 846 74.41 -3.20 17.82
C VAL A 846 75.04 -2.97 19.19
N GLN A 847 74.29 -2.47 20.17
CA GLN A 847 74.76 -2.29 21.55
C GLN A 847 75.27 -3.63 22.13
N GLY A 848 74.48 -4.71 22.05
CA GLY A 848 74.87 -6.02 22.58
C GLY A 848 76.07 -6.64 21.86
N ALA A 849 76.17 -6.45 20.55
CA ALA A 849 77.34 -6.89 19.79
C ALA A 849 78.61 -6.11 20.16
N LEU A 850 78.52 -4.79 20.36
CA LEU A 850 79.64 -3.96 20.78
C LEU A 850 80.07 -4.30 22.21
N GLU A 851 79.13 -4.48 23.13
CA GLU A 851 79.40 -4.89 24.51
C GLU A 851 80.15 -6.23 24.57
N GLN A 852 79.75 -7.21 23.75
CA GLN A 852 80.49 -8.47 23.63
C GLN A 852 81.91 -8.25 23.09
N ILE A 853 82.10 -7.35 22.12
CA ILE A 853 83.43 -7.04 21.59
C ILE A 853 84.27 -6.32 22.64
N ALA A 854 83.73 -5.38 23.42
CA ALA A 854 84.47 -4.71 24.49
C ALA A 854 84.61 -5.54 25.77
N ALA A 855 83.89 -6.66 25.91
CA ALA A 855 83.97 -7.52 27.08
C ALA A 855 85.44 -7.83 27.44
N GLY A 856 85.80 -7.56 28.69
CA GLY A 856 87.16 -7.73 29.21
C GLY A 856 88.17 -6.64 28.83
N SER A 857 87.73 -5.48 28.31
CA SER A 857 88.59 -4.33 27.96
C SER A 857 88.01 -3.03 28.52
N PRO A 858 88.82 -2.04 28.96
CA PRO A 858 88.33 -0.79 29.54
C PRO A 858 87.78 0.22 28.51
N VAL A 859 87.27 -0.26 27.36
CA VAL A 859 86.77 0.60 26.28
C VAL A 859 85.33 1.01 26.58
N ALA A 860 85.07 2.31 26.68
CA ALA A 860 83.72 2.83 26.84
C ALA A 860 82.95 2.77 25.51
N ILE A 861 81.74 2.21 25.53
CA ILE A 861 80.86 2.15 24.36
C ILE A 861 79.65 3.05 24.58
N SER A 862 79.29 3.82 23.55
CA SER A 862 78.02 4.54 23.51
C SER A 862 77.35 4.36 22.15
N VAL A 863 76.11 3.88 22.14
CA VAL A 863 75.26 3.88 20.94
C VAL A 863 74.19 4.95 21.10
N GLU A 864 74.17 5.92 20.20
CA GLU A 864 73.19 7.00 20.19
C GLU A 864 72.35 6.93 18.92
N THR A 865 71.05 7.20 19.06
CA THR A 865 70.10 7.26 17.94
C THR A 865 69.53 8.65 17.83
N GLN A 866 69.66 9.28 16.66
CA GLN A 866 69.06 10.58 16.35
C GLN A 866 68.00 10.45 15.26
N GLY A 867 66.94 11.26 15.37
CA GLY A 867 65.77 11.19 14.49
C GLY A 867 64.76 10.12 14.91
N THR A 868 63.69 9.98 14.14
CA THR A 868 62.60 9.03 14.46
C THR A 868 62.99 7.63 13.97
N VAL A 869 63.23 6.71 14.91
CA VAL A 869 63.61 5.31 14.61
C VAL A 869 62.56 4.64 13.73
N THR A 870 62.99 4.19 12.55
CA THR A 870 62.13 3.52 11.56
C THR A 870 62.59 2.08 11.39
N LYS A 871 61.67 1.10 11.45
CA LYS A 871 62.00 -0.33 11.31
C LYS A 871 62.51 -0.62 9.89
N LEU A 872 63.67 -1.28 9.79
CA LEU A 872 64.30 -1.62 8.51
C LEU A 872 63.96 -3.07 8.11
N LYS A 873 64.31 -3.47 6.87
CA LYS A 873 64.19 -4.88 6.44
C LYS A 873 65.26 -5.73 7.15
N ASP A 874 64.92 -6.94 7.61
CA ASP A 874 65.82 -7.82 8.38
C ASP A 874 67.19 -8.07 7.71
N GLU A 875 67.24 -8.15 6.38
CA GLU A 875 68.50 -8.31 5.65
C GLU A 875 69.38 -7.06 5.72
N LEU A 876 68.77 -5.87 5.69
CA LEU A 876 69.47 -4.60 5.87
C LEU A 876 69.95 -4.45 7.32
N GLU A 877 69.11 -4.78 8.31
CA GLU A 877 69.50 -4.76 9.74
C GLU A 877 70.69 -5.69 10.02
N ARG A 878 70.68 -6.92 9.50
CA ARG A 878 71.80 -7.86 9.67
C ARG A 878 73.10 -7.36 9.03
N ASN A 879 73.02 -6.71 7.87
CA ASN A 879 74.21 -6.17 7.22
C ASN A 879 74.76 -4.96 7.95
N VAL A 880 73.91 -4.04 8.41
CA VAL A 880 74.34 -2.91 9.25
C VAL A 880 74.97 -3.40 10.55
N LEU A 881 74.38 -4.41 11.21
CA LEU A 881 74.95 -5.02 12.42
C LEU A 881 76.35 -5.60 12.16
N ARG A 882 76.56 -6.29 11.03
CA ARG A 882 77.88 -6.83 10.66
C ARG A 882 78.89 -5.72 10.36
N ILE A 883 78.49 -4.62 9.74
CA ILE A 883 79.37 -3.46 9.52
C ILE A 883 79.80 -2.88 10.86
N CYS A 884 78.89 -2.68 11.82
CA CYS A 884 79.23 -2.20 13.15
C CYS A 884 80.16 -3.17 13.91
N GLN A 885 79.92 -4.48 13.84
CA GLN A 885 80.75 -5.50 14.48
C GLN A 885 82.17 -5.52 13.93
N GLU A 886 82.31 -5.52 12.61
CA GLU A 886 83.61 -5.57 11.95
C GLU A 886 84.40 -4.27 12.19
N ALA A 887 83.74 -3.11 12.12
CA ALA A 887 84.38 -1.82 12.43
C ALA A 887 84.90 -1.77 13.88
N ALA A 888 84.09 -2.18 14.84
CA ALA A 888 84.49 -2.17 16.25
C ALA A 888 85.53 -3.24 16.60
N SER A 889 85.45 -4.43 16.00
CA SER A 889 86.47 -5.47 16.15
C SER A 889 87.83 -4.99 15.62
N ASN A 890 87.82 -4.31 14.46
CA ASN A 890 89.03 -3.72 13.90
C ASN A 890 89.58 -2.59 14.78
N ALA A 891 88.72 -1.71 15.30
CA ALA A 891 89.12 -0.66 16.25
C ALA A 891 89.77 -1.26 17.51
N LYS A 892 89.15 -2.28 18.13
CA LYS A 892 89.73 -2.95 19.32
C LYS A 892 91.07 -3.63 19.02
N ARG A 893 91.13 -4.40 17.93
CA ARG A 893 92.30 -5.23 17.58
C ARG A 893 93.50 -4.40 17.18
N HIS A 894 93.27 -3.30 16.47
CA HIS A 894 94.34 -2.51 15.86
C HIS A 894 94.50 -1.11 16.47
N GLY A 895 93.42 -0.44 16.88
CA GLY A 895 93.43 0.94 17.35
C GLY A 895 93.62 1.14 18.86
N ARG A 896 93.38 0.11 19.69
CA ARG A 896 93.36 0.20 21.18
C ARG A 896 92.63 1.45 21.73
N PRO A 897 91.38 1.71 21.29
CA PRO A 897 90.65 2.91 21.68
C PRO A 897 90.30 2.88 23.17
N ARG A 898 90.12 4.05 23.76
CA ARG A 898 89.49 4.19 25.08
C ARG A 898 87.98 4.32 24.94
N ARG A 899 87.49 4.81 23.80
CA ARG A 899 86.07 4.96 23.50
C ARG A 899 85.76 4.54 22.07
N ILE A 900 84.64 3.83 21.90
CA ILE A 900 84.01 3.60 20.60
C ILE A 900 82.56 4.07 20.70
N SER A 901 82.18 5.01 19.85
CA SER A 901 80.81 5.49 19.75
C SER A 901 80.19 5.13 18.40
N VAL A 902 78.93 4.70 18.42
CA VAL A 902 78.15 4.47 17.21
C VAL A 902 76.92 5.37 17.24
N GLU A 903 76.78 6.20 16.22
CA GLU A 903 75.64 7.07 16.04
C GLU A 903 74.80 6.59 14.86
N LEU A 904 73.51 6.38 15.11
CA LEU A 904 72.51 5.96 14.13
C LEU A 904 71.56 7.13 13.87
N VAL A 905 71.74 7.83 12.76
CA VAL A 905 70.94 9.00 12.39
C VAL A 905 69.91 8.61 11.34
N TYR A 906 68.64 8.58 11.73
CA TYR A 906 67.51 8.31 10.86
C TYR A 906 67.02 9.60 10.22
N ARG A 907 67.20 9.74 8.90
CA ARG A 907 66.65 10.84 8.10
C ARG A 907 65.55 10.31 7.19
N ALA A 908 64.75 11.23 6.64
CA ALA A 908 63.71 10.85 5.69
C ALA A 908 64.34 10.19 4.44
N GLY A 909 64.25 8.86 4.36
CA GLY A 909 64.69 8.05 3.21
C GLY A 909 66.12 7.49 3.27
N GLU A 910 66.90 7.76 4.33
CA GLU A 910 68.25 7.20 4.53
C GLU A 910 68.61 6.99 6.01
N LEU A 911 69.47 6.00 6.28
CA LEU A 911 70.08 5.73 7.57
C LEU A 911 71.57 6.02 7.43
N GLN A 912 72.06 6.95 8.24
CA GLN A 912 73.47 7.24 8.38
C GLN A 912 73.98 6.59 9.67
N VAL A 913 74.97 5.73 9.53
CA VAL A 913 75.66 5.04 10.63
C VAL A 913 77.07 5.58 10.71
N ARG A 914 77.40 6.22 11.83
CA ARG A 914 78.74 6.76 12.07
C ARG A 914 79.36 6.04 13.26
N ILE A 915 80.42 5.27 13.02
CA ILE A 915 81.23 4.60 14.04
C ILE A 915 82.50 5.40 14.21
N GLU A 916 82.79 5.83 15.43
CA GLU A 916 83.94 6.67 15.76
C GLU A 916 84.70 6.07 16.93
N ASP A 917 86.02 5.95 16.79
CA ASP A 917 86.92 5.56 17.86
C ASP A 917 88.02 6.61 18.08
N ASP A 918 88.51 6.72 19.31
CA ASP A 918 89.58 7.64 19.72
C ASP A 918 90.97 6.97 19.77
N GLY A 919 91.13 5.86 19.03
CA GLY A 919 92.33 5.04 19.05
C GLY A 919 93.51 5.64 18.28
N ALA A 920 94.50 4.80 18.02
CA ALA A 920 95.75 5.21 17.40
C ALA A 920 95.59 5.82 15.99
N GLY A 921 94.48 5.59 15.28
CA GLY A 921 94.26 6.03 13.90
C GLY A 921 95.31 5.51 12.90
N PHE A 922 95.10 5.73 11.61
CA PHE A 922 96.05 5.39 10.55
C PHE A 922 95.83 6.25 9.32
N ILE A 923 96.82 6.33 8.43
CA ILE A 923 96.68 7.07 7.16
C ILE A 923 95.98 6.14 6.14
N PRO A 924 94.74 6.40 5.70
CA PRO A 924 93.94 5.43 4.92
C PRO A 924 94.58 5.00 3.60
N SER A 925 95.35 5.87 2.95
CA SER A 925 96.03 5.56 1.69
C SER A 925 97.11 4.48 1.80
N GLU A 926 97.68 4.24 2.98
CA GLU A 926 98.70 3.20 3.20
C GLU A 926 98.10 1.81 3.43
N VAL A 927 96.81 1.72 3.77
CA VAL A 927 96.10 0.46 4.06
C VAL A 927 95.23 -0.01 2.90
N ILE A 928 94.78 0.91 2.04
CA ILE A 928 93.87 0.63 0.93
C ILE A 928 94.61 0.11 -0.33
N GLY A 929 95.95 0.08 -0.32
CA GLY A 929 96.76 -0.52 -1.39
C GLY A 929 97.53 -1.77 -0.92
N LEU A 930 97.28 -2.92 -1.58
CA LEU A 930 97.99 -4.22 -1.52
C LEU A 930 97.44 -5.27 -0.54
N SER A 931 96.40 -5.99 -0.98
CA SER A 931 96.25 -7.45 -1.08
C SER A 931 97.03 -8.42 -0.15
N ARG A 932 97.27 -8.06 1.12
CA ARG A 932 97.80 -8.96 2.16
C ARG A 932 97.10 -8.68 3.49
N GLY A 933 96.09 -9.48 3.80
CA GLY A 933 95.64 -9.72 5.17
C GLY A 933 94.54 -8.83 5.75
N HIS A 934 94.08 -7.77 5.07
CA HIS A 934 93.08 -6.82 5.62
C HIS A 934 91.75 -6.85 4.85
N PHE A 935 91.04 -7.98 4.90
CA PHE A 935 89.77 -8.18 4.19
C PHE A 935 88.57 -7.42 4.80
N GLY A 936 88.67 -6.95 6.06
CA GLY A 936 87.54 -6.38 6.80
C GLY A 936 86.95 -5.10 6.17
N LEU A 937 87.78 -4.13 5.78
CA LEU A 937 87.31 -2.83 5.23
C LEU A 937 86.60 -2.99 3.86
N ALA A 938 87.14 -3.82 2.97
CA ALA A 938 86.53 -4.08 1.66
C ALA A 938 85.16 -4.77 1.80
N VAL A 939 85.05 -5.73 2.71
CA VAL A 939 83.80 -6.42 3.01
C VAL A 939 82.74 -5.47 3.60
N MET A 940 83.15 -4.49 4.41
CA MET A 940 82.23 -3.48 4.93
C MET A 940 81.71 -2.54 3.83
N ALA A 941 82.57 -2.10 2.90
CA ALA A 941 82.16 -1.25 1.77
C ALA A 941 81.19 -1.97 0.83
N GLU A 942 81.49 -3.22 0.44
CA GLU A 942 80.63 -4.05 -0.41
C GLU A 942 79.23 -4.25 0.21
N ARG A 943 79.17 -4.42 1.54
CA ARG A 943 77.89 -4.56 2.26
C ARG A 943 77.06 -3.27 2.25
N ALA A 944 77.70 -2.10 2.31
CA ALA A 944 77.00 -0.82 2.20
C ALA A 944 76.49 -0.57 0.76
N GLU A 945 77.33 -0.83 -0.25
CA GLU A 945 76.98 -0.68 -1.67
C GLU A 945 75.86 -1.61 -2.14
N ARG A 946 75.76 -2.81 -1.56
CA ARG A 946 74.71 -3.78 -1.89
C ARG A 946 73.29 -3.23 -1.73
N PHE A 947 73.10 -2.22 -0.88
CA PHE A 947 71.81 -1.54 -0.70
C PHE A 947 71.79 -0.12 -1.28
N GLY A 948 72.69 0.16 -2.23
CA GLY A 948 72.85 1.49 -2.84
C GLY A 948 73.46 2.53 -1.91
N GLY A 949 74.04 2.10 -0.78
CA GLY A 949 74.71 2.97 0.18
C GLY A 949 76.18 3.19 -0.17
N ARG A 950 76.83 4.07 0.59
CA ARG A 950 78.26 4.37 0.46
C ARG A 950 78.93 4.38 1.82
N LEU A 951 80.16 3.90 1.89
CA LEU A 951 80.98 3.91 3.10
C LEU A 951 82.16 4.85 2.91
N LYS A 952 82.32 5.77 3.86
CA LYS A 952 83.40 6.75 3.92
C LYS A 952 84.24 6.48 5.17
N LEU A 953 85.54 6.35 4.98
CA LEU A 953 86.51 6.17 6.05
C LEU A 953 87.34 7.45 6.20
N THR A 954 87.43 7.97 7.41
CA THR A 954 88.31 9.09 7.76
C THR A 954 89.14 8.66 8.96
N SER A 955 90.46 8.65 8.84
CA SER A 955 91.36 8.34 9.96
C SER A 955 92.63 9.16 9.82
N GLU A 956 93.15 9.62 10.96
CA GLU A 956 94.44 10.29 11.05
C GLU A 956 95.21 9.73 12.25
N PRO A 957 96.52 9.44 12.13
CA PRO A 957 97.31 8.93 13.24
C PRO A 957 97.21 9.82 14.49
N GLY A 958 96.86 9.22 15.62
CA GLY A 958 96.67 9.84 16.92
C GLY A 958 95.29 10.49 17.15
N GLN A 959 94.45 10.58 16.12
CA GLN A 959 93.12 11.21 16.19
C GLN A 959 91.96 10.20 16.06
N GLY A 960 92.27 8.90 15.95
CA GLY A 960 91.26 7.84 15.86
C GLY A 960 90.75 7.57 14.44
N THR A 961 89.66 6.81 14.34
CA THR A 961 89.04 6.42 13.07
C THR A 961 87.54 6.65 13.09
N ILE A 962 87.03 7.22 12.00
CA ILE A 962 85.60 7.41 11.75
C ILE A 962 85.20 6.64 10.50
N VAL A 963 84.31 5.67 10.67
CA VAL A 963 83.65 4.92 9.60
C VAL A 963 82.21 5.41 9.49
N GLU A 964 81.87 6.01 8.36
CA GLU A 964 80.53 6.56 8.12
C GLU A 964 79.88 5.88 6.91
N ALA A 965 78.80 5.15 7.16
CA ALA A 965 78.01 4.48 6.14
C ALA A 965 76.65 5.18 5.98
N VAL A 966 76.35 5.67 4.78
CA VAL A 966 75.03 6.25 4.45
C VAL A 966 74.30 5.28 3.54
N ILE A 967 73.18 4.74 4.00
CA ILE A 967 72.42 3.69 3.30
C ILE A 967 70.97 4.14 3.10
N PRO A 968 70.44 4.18 1.87
CA PRO A 968 69.04 4.51 1.61
C PRO A 968 68.08 3.54 2.30
N THR A 969 67.10 4.06 3.05
CA THR A 969 66.09 3.25 3.77
C THR A 969 64.82 3.05 2.96
N THR A 970 64.56 3.91 1.98
CA THR A 970 63.58 3.69 0.92
C THR A 970 64.29 3.43 -0.40
N THR A 971 64.22 2.20 -0.89
CA THR A 971 64.78 1.84 -2.19
C THR A 971 63.96 2.56 -3.28
N ALA A 972 64.57 3.55 -3.95
CA ALA A 972 63.99 4.16 -5.15
C ALA A 972 63.77 3.05 -6.20
N GLY A 973 62.51 2.82 -6.57
CA GLY A 973 62.14 1.78 -7.52
C GLY A 973 62.68 2.08 -8.92
N THR A 974 63.31 1.07 -9.52
CA THR A 974 63.48 0.96 -10.98
C THR A 974 62.85 -0.39 -11.37
N LEU A 975 61.65 -0.39 -11.98
CA LEU A 975 61.39 -0.21 -13.42
C LEU A 975 61.99 -1.34 -14.28
N LYS A 976 61.40 -2.54 -14.20
CA LYS A 976 60.66 -3.23 -15.28
C LYS A 976 60.19 -4.60 -14.82
#